data_AF-A0A562SSX9-F1
#
_entry.id   AF-A0A562SSX9-F1
#
_cell.length_a   1.000
_cell.length_b   1.000
_cell.length_c   1.000
_cell.angle_alpha   90.00
_cell.angle_beta   90.00
_cell.angle_gamma   90.00
#
_symmetry.space_group_name_H-M   'P 1'
#
loop_
_entity.id
_entity.type
_entity.pdbx_description
1 polymer ?
#
loop_
_entity_poly.entity_id
_entity_poly.type
_entity_poly.pdbx_seq_one_letter_code
_entity_poly.pdbx_strand_id
1 'polypeptide(L)'
;MNPQTVSATTHNTEATETKGKVEKKSGKRIGYNYIILKSLKKSQKNDVVKCIYIKGLTNFGICVIKEGSFGDSMDKYGRDIRDRLIWQKQLHETLHRKIPIPGSLGSFEENGNYYLILERVKGKSLHAICKEKNKELRKAVTTGTHLGLNLLDYLLQIVSILDKLHYYKIIHRDVTVANFMVTPTGKVTVIDMELSYSLQQQFPSPPFTLGTFGFMSPEQEATQPPTVQEDIFSVGAIILLIWSGIWPNKLTNGTTIEELTRRVFFLVPDERIAKLVLKCIHPVADQRPDLKTIFNTISEYREDLQKKRKRSQSRADTFHREEILDTIQRTIGTIHSPLMADEEGWFSDDMNYIENRSTNKIYKVHNAGFSYGASGIIYALSKARSLGFDVPPTSPEIKKGLHIIEERYIEKANSYPGLFQGGAGIASSLATAIQCGLIAPDRQYTDWIEMLLKRENKQLNLAYGAAGQGMAHLLCRPYISQYNLEEHLISYADQMLEHQEKDGSWIRSTNDKKKKITKGFAHGVAGIVYYLLEVSKRYQYNEAFSGAQKGLKWLLKKSINKSGALIWLNSENKSPLPPWWSDGGPGIALSFITAYAISGNHLYKECATKALQIHDKYILHSNLSQYQGLSGLGEIYLTAFHLLNDQEWLDRAAWIAQVIMHLKKENTRCGPYWLVGNEPQPVANFMGGNCGILHFLMRYCYPDKLSLPLITG
;
A
#
# COMPACT_ATOMS: atom_id res chain seq x y z
N MET A 1 34.41 -31.05 -60.76
CA MET A 1 35.69 -30.69 -60.11
C MET A 1 35.40 -29.72 -58.97
N ASN A 2 35.74 -30.15 -57.76
CA ASN A 2 35.98 -29.35 -56.54
C ASN A 2 37.26 -28.50 -56.72
N PRO A 3 37.67 -27.55 -55.83
CA PRO A 3 37.82 -27.71 -54.37
C PRO A 3 37.41 -26.50 -53.49
N GLN A 4 36.83 -26.71 -52.30
CA GLN A 4 37.37 -26.92 -50.94
C GLN A 4 37.75 -25.68 -50.10
N THR A 5 37.16 -25.70 -48.90
CA THR A 5 37.40 -25.05 -47.59
C THR A 5 38.81 -25.19 -47.00
N VAL A 6 39.30 -24.20 -46.21
CA VAL A 6 40.01 -24.36 -44.89
C VAL A 6 39.91 -23.06 -44.06
N SER A 7 39.76 -23.24 -42.73
CA SER A 7 39.61 -22.29 -41.61
C SER A 7 40.87 -21.53 -41.14
N ALA A 8 40.67 -20.41 -40.41
CA ALA A 8 41.61 -19.95 -39.37
C ALA A 8 40.92 -19.10 -38.27
N THR A 9 40.63 -19.76 -37.13
CA THR A 9 40.84 -19.33 -35.74
C THR A 9 40.49 -17.91 -35.29
N THR A 10 39.32 -17.77 -34.66
CA THR A 10 39.04 -16.74 -33.65
C THR A 10 39.71 -17.10 -32.33
N HIS A 11 40.58 -16.20 -31.82
CA HIS A 11 41.09 -16.26 -30.46
C HIS A 11 39.93 -16.08 -29.46
N ASN A 12 39.72 -17.11 -28.63
CA ASN A 12 38.94 -17.03 -27.40
C ASN A 12 39.59 -15.99 -26.47
N THR A 13 39.04 -14.79 -26.40
CA THR A 13 39.11 -13.99 -25.19
C THR A 13 38.16 -14.61 -24.18
N GLU A 14 38.73 -15.18 -23.11
CA GLU A 14 38.03 -15.73 -21.97
C GLU A 14 36.95 -14.75 -21.48
N ALA A 15 35.69 -15.12 -21.70
CA ALA A 15 34.58 -14.53 -21.01
C ALA A 15 34.81 -14.80 -19.51
N THR A 16 35.11 -13.75 -18.76
CA THR A 16 35.03 -13.80 -17.30
C THR A 16 33.57 -14.06 -16.95
N GLU A 17 33.23 -15.32 -16.69
CA GLU A 17 31.98 -15.72 -16.10
C GLU A 17 31.75 -14.87 -14.83
N THR A 18 30.79 -13.96 -14.87
CA THR A 18 30.24 -13.35 -13.66
C THR A 18 29.57 -14.47 -12.87
N LYS A 19 30.32 -15.12 -11.99
CA LYS A 19 29.80 -16.10 -11.04
C LYS A 19 28.67 -15.45 -10.24
N GLY A 20 27.45 -15.91 -10.45
CA GLY A 20 26.29 -15.49 -9.65
C GLY A 20 26.54 -15.72 -8.17
N LYS A 21 26.01 -14.82 -7.32
CA LYS A 21 26.18 -14.84 -5.86
C LYS A 21 25.78 -16.21 -5.28
N VAL A 22 26.69 -16.85 -4.53
CA VAL A 22 26.47 -18.20 -3.98
C VAL A 22 25.28 -18.22 -3.02
N GLU A 23 24.31 -19.09 -3.27
CA GLU A 23 23.09 -19.18 -2.46
C GLU A 23 23.39 -19.58 -1.00
N LYS A 24 23.15 -18.64 -0.07
CA LYS A 24 23.38 -18.79 1.38
C LYS A 24 22.24 -19.51 2.08
N LYS A 25 22.33 -20.85 2.14
CA LYS A 25 21.38 -21.74 2.85
C LYS A 25 21.81 -21.97 4.30
N SER A 26 20.83 -22.18 5.18
CA SER A 26 21.08 -22.62 6.56
C SER A 26 21.95 -23.89 6.58
N GLY A 27 22.87 -23.98 7.53
CA GLY A 27 23.81 -25.10 7.67
C GLY A 27 25.09 -24.99 6.83
N LYS A 28 25.15 -24.10 5.83
CA LYS A 28 26.40 -23.81 5.11
C LYS A 28 27.37 -23.02 5.99
N ARG A 29 28.67 -23.17 5.73
CA ARG A 29 29.74 -22.42 6.39
C ARG A 29 30.07 -21.14 5.62
N ILE A 30 30.53 -20.11 6.33
CA ILE A 30 31.18 -18.92 5.78
C ILE A 30 32.52 -18.80 6.52
N GLY A 31 33.64 -18.78 5.79
CA GLY A 31 34.95 -19.03 6.38
C GLY A 31 35.01 -20.34 7.19
N TYR A 32 36.07 -20.48 7.99
CA TYR A 32 36.34 -21.71 8.75
C TYR A 32 35.45 -21.91 9.98
N ASN A 33 35.05 -20.80 10.63
CA ASN A 33 34.51 -20.83 12.00
C ASN A 33 33.02 -20.50 12.10
N TYR A 34 32.33 -20.17 11.01
CA TYR A 34 30.95 -19.65 11.07
C TYR A 34 29.97 -20.54 10.31
N ILE A 35 28.88 -20.92 10.95
CA ILE A 35 27.78 -21.70 10.35
C ILE A 35 26.54 -20.82 10.27
N ILE A 36 25.95 -20.72 9.07
CA ILE A 36 24.76 -19.91 8.81
C ILE A 36 23.55 -20.56 9.48
N LEU A 37 22.86 -19.79 10.32
CA LEU A 37 21.58 -20.20 10.92
C LEU A 37 20.39 -19.68 10.11
N LYS A 38 20.44 -18.41 9.68
CA LYS A 38 19.35 -17.77 8.94
C LYS A 38 19.85 -16.51 8.24
N SER A 39 19.35 -16.24 7.03
CA SER A 39 19.51 -14.92 6.41
C SER A 39 18.53 -13.92 7.04
N LEU A 40 19.06 -12.78 7.51
CA LEU A 40 18.28 -11.69 8.11
C LEU A 40 17.88 -10.65 7.06
N LYS A 41 18.74 -10.43 6.06
CA LYS A 41 18.49 -9.59 4.89
C LYS A 41 19.14 -10.28 3.70
N LYS A 42 18.34 -10.61 2.68
CA LYS A 42 18.83 -11.02 1.36
C LYS A 42 18.73 -9.80 0.45
N SER A 43 19.84 -9.38 -0.14
CA SER A 43 19.78 -8.36 -1.17
C SER A 43 20.87 -8.59 -2.21
N GLN A 44 20.65 -8.05 -3.41
CA GLN A 44 21.71 -7.99 -4.42
C GLN A 44 22.96 -7.25 -3.92
N LYS A 45 22.86 -6.39 -2.88
CA LYS A 45 23.88 -5.39 -2.51
C LYS A 45 24.69 -5.69 -1.23
N ASN A 46 24.06 -6.20 -0.17
CA ASN A 46 24.66 -6.50 1.14
C ASN A 46 23.80 -7.57 1.84
N ASP A 47 24.38 -8.75 2.08
CA ASP A 47 23.71 -9.84 2.78
C ASP A 47 24.04 -9.79 4.27
N VAL A 48 23.00 -9.77 5.10
CA VAL A 48 23.14 -9.84 6.55
C VAL A 48 22.67 -11.21 7.01
N VAL A 49 23.57 -11.98 7.60
CA VAL A 49 23.30 -13.35 8.04
C VAL A 49 23.54 -13.52 9.53
N LYS A 50 22.68 -14.32 10.16
CA LYS A 50 22.85 -14.78 11.53
C LYS A 50 23.65 -16.07 11.51
N CYS A 51 24.76 -16.10 12.24
CA CYS A 51 25.65 -17.26 12.30
C CYS A 51 25.89 -17.71 13.74
N ILE A 52 26.15 -18.99 13.92
CA ILE A 52 26.88 -19.49 15.09
C ILE A 52 28.37 -19.51 14.73
N TYR A 53 29.22 -19.00 15.62
CA TYR A 53 30.67 -19.10 15.47
C TYR A 53 31.22 -20.11 16.47
N ILE A 54 32.22 -20.87 16.06
CA ILE A 54 32.95 -21.85 16.88
C ILE A 54 34.45 -21.64 16.60
N LYS A 55 35.12 -20.91 17.49
CA LYS A 55 36.57 -20.64 17.41
C LYS A 55 37.39 -21.50 18.40
N GLY A 56 36.71 -22.28 19.24
CA GLY A 56 37.30 -23.18 20.23
C GLY A 56 36.24 -23.72 21.19
N LEU A 57 36.62 -24.63 22.10
CA LEU A 57 35.71 -25.30 23.04
C LEU A 57 34.96 -24.33 23.97
N THR A 58 35.58 -23.20 24.32
CA THR A 58 34.99 -22.16 25.19
C THR A 58 34.69 -20.85 24.44
N ASN A 59 35.08 -20.75 23.16
CA ASN A 59 34.93 -19.54 22.34
C ASN A 59 33.95 -19.79 21.19
N PHE A 60 32.66 -19.86 21.55
CA PHE A 60 31.57 -20.05 20.61
C PHE A 60 30.37 -19.17 20.99
N GLY A 61 29.53 -18.83 20.01
CA GLY A 61 28.40 -17.93 20.25
C GLY A 61 27.62 -17.58 18.99
N ILE A 62 26.65 -16.67 19.12
CA ILE A 62 25.85 -16.19 17.98
C ILE A 62 26.31 -14.79 17.59
N CYS A 63 26.61 -14.61 16.31
CA CYS A 63 27.00 -13.34 15.71
C CYS A 63 26.10 -12.97 14.53
N VAL A 64 26.27 -11.73 14.06
CA VAL A 64 25.75 -11.25 12.79
C VAL A 64 26.94 -11.00 11.87
N ILE A 65 26.89 -11.52 10.64
CA ILE A 65 27.90 -11.26 9.63
C ILE A 65 27.27 -10.41 8.53
N LYS A 66 27.91 -9.29 8.20
CA LYS A 66 27.64 -8.49 7.01
C LYS A 66 28.66 -8.85 5.93
N GLU A 67 28.19 -9.11 4.72
CA GLU A 67 29.05 -9.37 3.56
C GLU A 67 29.04 -8.17 2.61
N GLY A 68 30.23 -7.72 2.24
CA GLY A 68 30.46 -6.82 1.14
C GLY A 68 31.15 -7.55 -0.01
N SER A 69 30.48 -7.65 -1.16
CA SER A 69 31.05 -8.25 -2.35
C SER A 69 31.85 -7.24 -3.17
N PHE A 70 32.94 -7.69 -3.78
CA PHE A 70 33.81 -6.84 -4.59
C PHE A 70 33.05 -6.24 -5.78
N GLY A 71 33.18 -4.93 -5.96
CA GLY A 71 32.55 -4.18 -7.06
C GLY A 71 31.04 -3.92 -6.89
N ASP A 72 30.41 -4.45 -5.85
CA ASP A 72 28.98 -4.24 -5.59
C ASP A 72 28.72 -2.86 -5.00
N SER A 73 27.70 -2.17 -5.54
CA SER A 73 27.31 -0.82 -5.10
C SER A 73 28.45 0.21 -5.13
N MET A 74 29.36 0.04 -6.12
CA MET A 74 30.47 0.93 -6.38
C MET A 74 29.97 2.36 -6.60
N ASP A 75 30.54 3.32 -5.89
CA ASP A 75 30.26 4.74 -6.09
C ASP A 75 31.11 5.32 -7.24
N LYS A 76 30.83 6.57 -7.61
CA LYS A 76 31.54 7.27 -8.70
C LYS A 76 33.04 7.48 -8.45
N TYR A 77 33.54 7.14 -7.26
CA TYR A 77 34.94 7.23 -6.87
C TYR A 77 35.62 5.86 -6.76
N GLY A 78 34.97 4.79 -7.25
CA GLY A 78 35.52 3.45 -7.26
C GLY A 78 35.45 2.72 -5.91
N ARG A 79 34.75 3.29 -4.91
CA ARG A 79 34.60 2.65 -3.60
C ARG A 79 33.35 1.80 -3.56
N ASP A 80 33.46 0.60 -3.02
CA ASP A 80 32.36 -0.35 -2.98
C ASP A 80 31.88 -0.60 -1.54
N ILE A 81 31.05 -1.62 -1.35
CA ILE A 81 30.52 -1.99 -0.03
C ILE A 81 31.62 -2.44 0.96
N ARG A 82 32.76 -2.95 0.49
CA ARG A 82 33.90 -3.32 1.36
C ARG A 82 34.43 -2.10 2.08
N ASP A 83 34.61 -0.98 1.38
CA ASP A 83 35.10 0.27 1.98
C ASP A 83 34.20 0.74 3.13
N ARG A 84 32.88 0.60 2.96
CA ARG A 84 31.89 0.95 3.98
C ARG A 84 31.95 0.02 5.18
N LEU A 85 32.13 -1.29 4.97
CA LEU A 85 32.26 -2.26 6.04
C LEU A 85 33.58 -2.12 6.81
N ILE A 86 34.69 -1.79 6.13
CA ILE A 86 35.96 -1.47 6.77
C ILE A 86 35.81 -0.23 7.66
N TRP A 87 35.17 0.82 7.14
CA TRP A 87 34.89 2.02 7.92
C TRP A 87 33.97 1.73 9.12
N GLN A 88 32.89 0.99 8.90
CA GLN A 88 31.98 0.55 9.97
C GLN A 88 32.74 -0.21 11.06
N LYS A 89 33.64 -1.13 10.69
CA LYS A 89 34.45 -1.89 11.66
C LYS A 89 35.23 -0.95 12.59
N GLN A 90 35.93 0.04 12.03
CA GLN A 90 36.72 1.00 12.80
C GLN A 90 35.86 1.81 13.78
N LEU A 91 34.68 2.25 13.36
CA LEU A 91 33.73 2.92 14.24
C LEU A 91 33.24 2.01 15.36
N HIS A 92 32.94 0.74 15.08
CA HIS A 92 32.51 -0.21 16.10
C HIS A 92 33.63 -0.50 17.11
N GLU A 93 34.86 -0.69 16.67
CA GLU A 93 36.01 -0.92 17.55
C GLU A 93 36.26 0.27 18.50
N THR A 94 36.08 1.50 18.01
CA THR A 94 36.35 2.72 18.78
C THR A 94 35.17 3.19 19.66
N LEU A 95 33.93 2.92 19.26
CA LEU A 95 32.73 3.49 19.89
C LEU A 95 31.88 2.51 20.71
N HIS A 96 32.01 1.19 20.55
CA HIS A 96 31.10 0.21 21.19
C HIS A 96 31.02 0.28 22.72
N ARG A 97 32.09 0.76 23.39
CA ARG A 97 32.10 0.96 24.85
C ARG A 97 31.55 2.32 25.28
N LYS A 98 31.38 3.24 24.34
CA LYS A 98 30.99 4.64 24.57
C LYS A 98 29.53 4.89 24.19
N ILE A 99 29.03 4.16 23.19
CA ILE A 99 27.71 4.32 22.59
C ILE A 99 27.06 2.93 22.43
N PRO A 100 25.73 2.80 22.58
CA PRO A 100 24.99 1.56 22.33
C PRO A 100 25.04 1.10 20.85
N ILE A 101 26.15 0.49 20.45
CA ILE A 101 26.36 -0.23 19.19
C ILE A 101 26.91 -1.64 19.48
N PRO A 102 26.68 -2.65 18.63
CA PRO A 102 27.25 -3.99 18.84
C PRO A 102 28.77 -3.97 18.74
N GLY A 103 29.47 -4.76 19.55
CA GLY A 103 30.91 -4.93 19.43
C GLY A 103 31.32 -5.55 18.09
N SER A 104 32.51 -5.18 17.60
CA SER A 104 33.18 -5.87 16.49
C SER A 104 33.84 -7.15 17.02
N LEU A 105 33.50 -8.30 16.44
CA LEU A 105 34.12 -9.60 16.74
C LEU A 105 35.24 -9.97 15.75
N GLY A 106 35.55 -9.05 14.84
CA GLY A 106 36.59 -9.18 13.81
C GLY A 106 36.04 -9.09 12.39
N SER A 107 36.91 -9.34 11.42
CA SER A 107 36.60 -9.40 10.00
C SER A 107 37.47 -10.46 9.32
N PHE A 108 37.08 -10.89 8.13
CA PHE A 108 37.93 -11.71 7.25
C PHE A 108 37.57 -11.47 5.79
N GLU A 109 38.44 -11.90 4.90
CA GLU A 109 38.23 -11.87 3.45
C GLU A 109 38.23 -13.29 2.90
N GLU A 110 37.31 -13.61 2.00
CA GLU A 110 37.19 -14.92 1.36
C GLU A 110 36.56 -14.75 -0.03
N ASN A 111 37.18 -15.34 -1.06
CA ASN A 111 36.72 -15.27 -2.46
C ASN A 111 36.49 -13.83 -2.98
N GLY A 112 37.34 -12.88 -2.57
CA GLY A 112 37.22 -11.47 -2.94
C GLY A 112 36.15 -10.68 -2.17
N ASN A 113 35.37 -11.33 -1.30
CA ASN A 113 34.38 -10.65 -0.46
C ASN A 113 34.97 -10.29 0.91
N TYR A 114 34.49 -9.19 1.49
CA TYR A 114 34.80 -8.76 2.85
C TYR A 114 33.66 -9.09 3.79
N TYR A 115 33.99 -9.65 4.96
CA TYR A 115 33.01 -10.05 5.97
C TYR A 115 33.28 -9.32 7.29
N LEU A 116 32.32 -8.53 7.74
CA LEU A 116 32.33 -7.89 9.06
C LEU A 116 31.50 -8.70 10.04
N ILE A 117 32.10 -9.11 11.17
CA ILE A 117 31.43 -9.91 12.20
C ILE A 117 31.11 -9.01 13.39
N LEU A 118 29.83 -8.89 13.72
CA LEU A 118 29.31 -8.09 14.82
C LEU A 118 28.63 -8.95 15.87
N GLU A 119 28.62 -8.46 17.11
CA GLU A 119 27.80 -9.01 18.17
C GLU A 119 26.31 -9.00 17.79
N ARG A 120 25.58 -10.05 18.21
CA ARG A 120 24.15 -10.10 17.97
C ARG A 120 23.38 -9.30 19.03
N VAL A 121 22.70 -8.24 18.58
CA VAL A 121 21.66 -7.57 19.37
C VAL A 121 20.40 -8.44 19.38
N LYS A 122 20.00 -8.95 20.56
CA LYS A 122 18.73 -9.66 20.74
C LYS A 122 17.59 -8.65 20.84
N GLY A 123 16.71 -8.59 19.84
CA GLY A 123 15.61 -7.63 19.82
C GLY A 123 14.82 -7.65 18.51
N LYS A 124 13.93 -6.67 18.35
CA LYS A 124 13.26 -6.33 17.08
C LYS A 124 13.74 -4.96 16.61
N SER A 125 13.87 -4.73 15.31
CA SER A 125 14.11 -3.38 14.81
C SER A 125 12.90 -2.49 15.09
N LEU A 126 13.13 -1.19 15.27
CA LEU A 126 12.04 -0.23 15.42
C LEU A 126 11.14 -0.24 14.18
N HIS A 127 11.69 -0.48 12.99
CA HIS A 127 10.93 -0.71 11.75
C HIS A 127 9.96 -1.89 11.89
N ALA A 128 10.41 -3.03 12.42
CA ALA A 128 9.55 -4.19 12.61
C ALA A 128 8.44 -3.91 13.62
N ILE A 129 8.74 -3.17 14.70
CA ILE A 129 7.73 -2.73 15.69
C ILE A 129 6.70 -1.81 15.02
N CYS A 130 7.15 -0.78 14.31
CA CYS A 130 6.28 0.14 13.58
C CYS A 130 5.41 -0.58 12.54
N LYS A 131 5.98 -1.52 11.78
CA LYS A 131 5.26 -2.30 10.78
C LYS A 131 4.20 -3.23 11.41
N GLU A 132 4.56 -3.94 12.48
CA GLU A 132 3.65 -4.85 13.19
C GLU A 132 2.49 -4.09 13.84
N LYS A 133 2.77 -2.88 14.37
CA LYS A 133 1.82 -2.07 15.14
C LYS A 133 1.24 -0.89 14.36
N ASN A 134 1.39 -0.83 13.03
CA ASN A 134 1.12 0.37 12.23
C ASN A 134 -0.25 1.00 12.51
N LYS A 135 -1.30 0.17 12.65
CA LYS A 135 -2.68 0.62 12.93
C LYS A 135 -2.85 1.26 14.31
N GLU A 136 -1.99 0.91 15.26
CA GLU A 136 -2.07 1.36 16.65
C GLU A 136 -1.11 2.52 16.93
N LEU A 137 -0.12 2.80 16.07
CA LEU A 137 0.95 3.77 16.34
C LEU A 137 0.42 5.15 16.72
N ARG A 138 -0.36 5.78 15.82
CA ARG A 138 -0.94 7.10 16.04
C ARG A 138 -1.77 7.13 17.32
N LYS A 139 -2.69 6.18 17.47
CA LYS A 139 -3.55 6.09 18.66
C LYS A 139 -2.72 5.95 19.93
N ALA A 140 -1.71 5.08 19.91
CA ALA A 140 -0.83 4.83 21.03
C ALA A 140 -0.07 6.09 21.47
N VAL A 141 0.57 6.82 20.56
CA VAL A 141 1.34 8.04 20.91
C VAL A 141 0.45 9.24 21.19
N THR A 142 -0.77 9.29 20.70
CA THR A 142 -1.73 10.38 20.98
C THR A 142 -2.43 10.20 22.32
N THR A 143 -2.75 8.96 22.71
CA THR A 143 -3.46 8.67 23.97
C THR A 143 -2.56 8.19 25.10
N GLY A 144 -1.25 7.99 24.87
CA GLY A 144 -0.30 7.58 25.89
C GLY A 144 -0.50 6.14 26.38
N THR A 145 -0.84 5.21 25.48
CA THR A 145 -0.86 3.78 25.85
C THR A 145 0.55 3.31 26.21
N HIS A 146 0.68 2.12 26.80
CA HIS A 146 2.00 1.53 27.08
C HIS A 146 2.90 1.46 25.83
N LEU A 147 2.32 1.13 24.66
CA LEU A 147 3.06 1.18 23.40
C LEU A 147 3.51 2.62 23.07
N GLY A 148 2.64 3.60 23.27
CA GLY A 148 2.93 5.01 22.99
C GLY A 148 4.07 5.55 23.85
N LEU A 149 4.01 5.31 25.17
CA LEU A 149 5.06 5.71 26.10
C LEU A 149 6.40 5.06 25.77
N ASN A 150 6.39 3.76 25.41
CA ASN A 150 7.61 3.07 24.98
C ASN A 150 8.19 3.66 23.69
N LEU A 151 7.35 4.02 22.70
CA LEU A 151 7.83 4.67 21.47
C LEU A 151 8.49 6.02 21.77
N LEU A 152 7.93 6.81 22.70
CA LEU A 152 8.54 8.05 23.16
C LEU A 152 9.88 7.79 23.88
N ASP A 153 9.95 6.75 24.72
CA ASP A 153 11.19 6.35 25.39
C ASP A 153 12.26 5.90 24.38
N TYR A 154 11.87 5.22 23.30
CA TYR A 154 12.80 4.86 22.23
C TYR A 154 13.30 6.09 21.48
N LEU A 155 12.43 7.06 21.18
CA LEU A 155 12.82 8.33 20.57
C LEU A 155 13.81 9.12 21.44
N LEU A 156 13.55 9.21 22.75
CA LEU A 156 14.47 9.87 23.69
C LEU A 156 15.83 9.18 23.72
N GLN A 157 15.87 7.84 23.76
CA GLN A 157 17.12 7.09 23.66
C GLN A 157 17.85 7.32 22.32
N ILE A 158 17.13 7.37 21.20
CA ILE A 158 17.71 7.69 19.88
C ILE A 158 18.37 9.07 19.90
N VAL A 159 17.66 10.10 20.38
CA VAL A 159 18.17 11.46 20.49
C VAL A 159 19.43 11.50 21.38
N SER A 160 19.43 10.80 22.52
CA SER A 160 20.62 10.71 23.39
C SER A 160 21.79 9.94 22.76
N ILE A 161 21.52 8.95 21.91
CA ILE A 161 22.57 8.22 21.17
C ILE A 161 23.22 9.14 20.13
N LEU A 162 22.41 9.90 19.39
CA LEU A 162 22.90 10.86 18.40
C LEU A 162 23.70 12.00 19.04
N ASP A 163 23.25 12.49 20.21
CA ASP A 163 23.96 13.53 20.95
C ASP A 163 25.37 13.06 21.34
N LYS A 164 25.50 11.81 21.79
CA LYS A 164 26.81 11.19 22.05
C LYS A 164 27.64 11.02 20.78
N LEU A 165 27.05 10.62 19.65
CA LEU A 165 27.79 10.54 18.38
C LEU A 165 28.34 11.90 17.97
N HIS A 166 27.51 12.95 18.04
CA HIS A 166 27.89 14.33 17.72
C HIS A 166 28.96 14.86 18.67
N TYR A 167 28.90 14.51 19.95
CA TYR A 167 29.97 14.78 20.92
C TYR A 167 31.32 14.19 20.49
N TYR A 168 31.33 12.95 19.99
CA TYR A 168 32.53 12.31 19.41
C TYR A 168 32.81 12.72 17.96
N LYS A 169 32.18 13.80 17.46
CA LYS A 169 32.38 14.33 16.10
C LYS A 169 32.05 13.32 15.00
N ILE A 170 31.10 12.42 15.26
CA ILE A 170 30.57 11.45 14.29
C ILE A 170 29.13 11.84 13.95
N ILE A 171 28.81 11.94 12.66
CA ILE A 171 27.44 12.09 12.14
C ILE A 171 26.99 10.72 11.65
N HIS A 172 25.76 10.30 11.97
CA HIS A 172 25.28 8.96 11.62
C HIS A 172 24.89 8.84 10.14
N ARG A 173 24.18 9.83 9.58
CA ARG A 173 23.77 9.99 8.16
C ARG A 173 22.80 8.96 7.57
N ASP A 174 22.47 7.91 8.31
CA ASP A 174 21.39 6.97 7.96
C ASP A 174 20.46 6.68 9.14
N VAL A 175 19.98 7.73 9.80
CA VAL A 175 19.09 7.61 10.97
C VAL A 175 17.70 7.19 10.50
N THR A 176 17.35 5.92 10.66
CA THR A 176 16.06 5.37 10.26
C THR A 176 15.57 4.35 11.28
N VAL A 177 14.27 4.08 11.31
CA VAL A 177 13.72 3.03 12.19
C VAL A 177 14.27 1.63 11.89
N ALA A 178 14.88 1.38 10.72
CA ALA A 178 15.50 0.09 10.41
C ALA A 178 16.86 -0.10 11.11
N ASN A 179 17.56 0.98 11.43
CA ASN A 179 18.91 0.97 11.96
C ASN A 179 18.97 1.03 13.50
N PHE A 180 17.81 1.03 14.17
CA PHE A 180 17.69 0.91 15.62
C PHE A 180 17.04 -0.41 16.01
N MET A 181 17.71 -1.18 16.85
CA MET A 181 17.18 -2.39 17.48
C MET A 181 16.70 -2.07 18.89
N VAL A 182 15.54 -2.62 19.25
CA VAL A 182 14.96 -2.55 20.59
C VAL A 182 15.05 -3.92 21.25
N THR A 183 15.76 -4.00 22.37
CA THR A 183 15.90 -5.23 23.15
C THR A 183 14.59 -5.59 23.87
N PRO A 184 14.41 -6.83 24.36
CA PRO A 184 13.28 -7.18 25.23
C PRO A 184 13.16 -6.32 26.50
N THR A 185 14.27 -5.73 26.94
CA THR A 185 14.33 -4.81 28.09
C THR A 185 14.06 -3.34 27.72
N GLY A 186 13.71 -3.05 26.46
CA GLY A 186 13.39 -1.70 26.00
C GLY A 186 14.61 -0.79 25.74
N LYS A 187 15.82 -1.35 25.66
CA LYS A 187 17.03 -0.59 25.32
C LYS A 187 17.18 -0.46 23.81
N VAL A 188 17.53 0.74 23.35
CA VAL A 188 17.80 1.02 21.93
C VAL A 188 19.29 0.85 21.62
N THR A 189 19.60 0.23 20.49
CA THR A 189 20.97 0.00 20.01
C THR A 189 21.04 0.31 18.51
N VAL A 190 22.02 1.11 18.09
CA VAL A 190 22.30 1.37 16.68
C VAL A 190 23.03 0.17 16.08
N ILE A 191 22.57 -0.32 14.93
CA ILE A 191 23.14 -1.53 14.30
C ILE A 191 23.85 -1.28 12.97
N ASP A 192 23.73 -0.08 12.43
CA ASP A 192 24.32 0.27 11.14
C ASP A 192 25.01 1.63 11.19
N MET A 193 26.30 1.66 10.88
CA MET A 193 27.15 2.86 10.86
C MET A 193 27.87 3.00 9.50
N GLU A 194 27.43 2.29 8.46
CA GLU A 194 28.13 2.23 7.15
C GLU A 194 28.24 3.59 6.45
N LEU A 195 27.29 4.52 6.71
CA LEU A 195 27.23 5.84 6.07
C LEU A 195 27.74 6.98 6.95
N SER A 196 28.17 6.67 8.17
CA SER A 196 28.60 7.67 9.15
C SER A 196 29.82 8.45 8.66
N TYR A 197 29.96 9.68 9.16
CA TYR A 197 31.03 10.59 8.78
C TYR A 197 31.71 11.17 10.02
N SER A 198 33.04 11.16 10.04
CA SER A 198 33.85 11.80 11.06
C SER A 198 34.15 13.23 10.67
N LEU A 199 33.60 14.20 11.41
CA LEU A 199 33.93 15.61 11.28
C LEU A 199 35.39 15.91 11.67
N GLN A 200 35.95 15.12 12.59
CA GLN A 200 37.34 15.28 13.03
C GLN A 200 38.33 14.83 11.96
N GLN A 201 38.08 13.68 11.33
CA GLN A 201 38.96 13.13 10.30
C GLN A 201 38.59 13.61 8.89
N GLN A 202 37.45 14.30 8.76
CA GLN A 202 36.80 14.61 7.48
C GLN A 202 36.66 13.38 6.58
N PHE A 203 36.35 12.22 7.18
CA PHE A 203 36.37 10.91 6.54
C PHE A 203 35.02 10.19 6.72
N PRO A 204 34.50 9.47 5.72
CA PRO A 204 35.06 9.24 4.37
C PRO A 204 35.09 10.50 3.50
N SER A 205 36.18 10.72 2.75
CA SER A 205 36.28 11.82 1.77
C SER A 205 36.37 11.27 0.35
N PRO A 206 35.43 11.59 -0.54
CA PRO A 206 34.18 12.31 -0.29
C PRO A 206 33.20 11.46 0.54
N PRO A 207 32.17 12.04 1.17
CA PRO A 207 31.20 11.25 1.94
C PRO A 207 30.56 10.15 1.09
N PHE A 208 30.23 8.99 1.67
CA PHE A 208 29.48 7.96 0.94
C PHE A 208 28.12 8.51 0.50
N THR A 209 27.77 8.29 -0.78
CA THR A 209 26.56 8.79 -1.43
C THR A 209 25.48 7.72 -1.46
N LEU A 210 24.79 7.53 -0.35
CA LEU A 210 23.61 6.66 -0.20
C LEU A 210 22.78 7.14 1.00
N GLY A 211 21.54 6.68 1.09
CA GLY A 211 20.70 6.83 2.26
C GLY A 211 19.29 6.34 2.01
N THR A 212 18.48 6.35 3.06
CA THR A 212 17.09 5.88 2.98
C THR A 212 16.16 7.01 2.56
N PHE A 213 15.52 6.85 1.40
CA PHE A 213 14.63 7.87 0.84
C PHE A 213 13.51 8.29 1.80
N GLY A 214 13.32 9.60 1.96
CA GLY A 214 12.41 10.21 2.94
C GLY A 214 13.02 10.48 4.32
N PHE A 215 14.20 9.93 4.62
CA PHE A 215 14.97 10.25 5.83
C PHE A 215 16.22 11.08 5.53
N MET A 216 16.73 11.04 4.28
CA MET A 216 17.84 11.89 3.85
C MET A 216 17.42 13.36 3.88
N SER A 217 18.31 14.22 4.38
CA SER A 217 18.13 15.67 4.31
C SER A 217 18.43 16.21 2.90
N PRO A 218 17.90 17.39 2.53
CA PRO A 218 18.16 17.98 1.22
C PRO A 218 19.65 18.19 0.93
N GLU A 219 20.44 18.57 1.92
CA GLU A 219 21.88 18.76 1.76
C GLU A 219 22.63 17.44 1.55
N GLN A 220 22.17 16.33 2.16
CA GLN A 220 22.71 14.99 1.91
C GLN A 220 22.38 14.52 0.49
N GLU A 221 21.14 14.73 0.03
CA GLU A 221 20.73 14.41 -1.35
C GLU A 221 21.53 15.24 -2.38
N ALA A 222 21.82 16.50 -2.06
CA ALA A 222 22.66 17.38 -2.86
C ALA A 222 24.18 17.11 -2.70
N THR A 223 24.58 16.10 -1.92
CA THR A 223 25.99 15.74 -1.65
C THR A 223 26.84 16.89 -1.10
N GLN A 224 26.24 17.78 -0.31
CA GLN A 224 26.94 18.86 0.38
C GLN A 224 27.83 18.32 1.52
N PRO A 225 28.76 19.14 2.07
CA PRO A 225 29.55 18.75 3.23
C PRO A 225 28.67 18.32 4.43
N PRO A 226 28.87 17.12 4.99
CA PRO A 226 28.01 16.62 6.04
C PRO A 226 28.04 17.47 7.31
N THR A 227 26.87 17.69 7.90
CA THR A 227 26.73 18.36 9.20
C THR A 227 25.83 17.56 10.13
N VAL A 228 25.87 17.88 11.42
CA VAL A 228 24.98 17.27 12.42
C VAL A 228 23.49 17.47 12.11
N GLN A 229 23.15 18.45 11.26
CA GLN A 229 21.78 18.76 10.86
C GLN A 229 21.14 17.66 10.00
N GLU A 230 21.93 16.81 9.34
CA GLU A 230 21.42 15.66 8.56
C GLU A 230 20.71 14.65 9.48
N ASP A 231 21.27 14.41 10.68
CA ASP A 231 20.68 13.51 11.67
C ASP A 231 19.42 14.13 12.30
N ILE A 232 19.37 15.46 12.47
CA ILE A 232 18.18 16.19 12.97
C ILE A 232 16.99 16.02 12.03
N PHE A 233 17.22 16.18 10.73
CA PHE A 233 16.19 15.97 9.72
C PHE A 233 15.63 14.55 9.79
N SER A 234 16.54 13.57 9.86
CA SER A 234 16.19 12.17 9.96
C SER A 234 15.36 11.84 11.22
N VAL A 235 15.67 12.45 12.37
CA VAL A 235 14.85 12.34 13.59
C VAL A 235 13.45 12.91 13.37
N GLY A 236 13.33 14.07 12.71
CA GLY A 236 12.05 14.65 12.32
C GLY A 236 11.21 13.69 11.46
N ALA A 237 11.84 13.02 10.51
CA ALA A 237 11.20 12.00 9.67
C ALA A 237 10.71 10.78 10.48
N ILE A 238 11.47 10.30 11.48
CA ILE A 238 11.03 9.23 12.39
C ILE A 238 9.81 9.67 13.21
N ILE A 239 9.81 10.90 13.75
CA ILE A 239 8.67 11.42 14.53
C ILE A 239 7.42 11.50 13.63
N LEU A 240 7.56 12.04 12.42
CA LEU A 240 6.46 12.14 11.45
C LEU A 240 5.88 10.77 11.10
N LEU A 241 6.74 9.76 10.88
CA LEU A 241 6.32 8.38 10.67
C LEU A 241 5.49 7.83 11.83
N ILE A 242 5.96 8.02 13.07
CA ILE A 242 5.30 7.44 14.24
C ILE A 242 3.91 8.05 14.45
N TRP A 243 3.73 9.35 14.19
CA TRP A 243 2.44 10.03 14.36
C TRP A 243 1.48 9.83 13.18
N SER A 244 1.99 9.63 11.97
CA SER A 244 1.16 9.45 10.78
C SER A 244 0.89 7.98 10.42
N GLY A 245 1.79 7.06 10.78
CA GLY A 245 1.81 5.68 10.25
C GLY A 245 2.12 5.61 8.74
N ILE A 246 2.56 6.73 8.15
CA ILE A 246 2.84 6.87 6.72
C ILE A 246 4.34 7.09 6.54
N TRP A 247 4.91 6.44 5.54
CA TRP A 247 6.34 6.56 5.26
C TRP A 247 6.71 7.99 4.85
N PRO A 248 7.77 8.60 5.41
CA PRO A 248 8.02 10.04 5.24
C PRO A 248 8.16 10.48 3.78
N ASN A 249 8.74 9.67 2.91
CA ASN A 249 8.88 9.98 1.48
C ASN A 249 7.54 10.25 0.77
N LYS A 250 6.44 9.66 1.24
CA LYS A 250 5.11 9.95 0.69
C LYS A 250 4.64 11.35 1.06
N LEU A 251 5.08 11.86 2.20
CA LEU A 251 4.66 13.12 2.79
C LEU A 251 5.54 14.30 2.38
N THR A 252 6.85 14.09 2.23
CA THR A 252 7.83 15.16 2.02
C THR A 252 8.26 15.33 0.56
N ASN A 253 8.31 14.25 -0.23
CA ASN A 253 8.86 14.31 -1.58
C ASN A 253 8.01 15.17 -2.53
N GLY A 254 8.64 16.13 -3.22
CA GLY A 254 8.02 17.00 -4.22
C GLY A 254 6.91 17.88 -3.64
N THR A 255 7.07 18.35 -2.41
CA THR A 255 6.04 19.10 -1.67
C THR A 255 6.61 20.45 -1.23
N THR A 256 5.83 21.51 -1.38
CA THR A 256 6.21 22.85 -0.91
C THR A 256 6.20 22.91 0.63
N ILE A 257 6.88 23.91 1.21
CA ILE A 257 6.87 24.11 2.68
C ILE A 257 5.45 24.35 3.19
N GLU A 258 4.63 25.10 2.44
CA GLU A 258 3.25 25.40 2.79
C GLU A 258 2.39 24.13 2.82
N GLU A 259 2.42 23.32 1.75
CA GLU A 259 1.69 22.06 1.71
C GLU A 259 2.16 21.08 2.80
N LEU A 260 3.48 21.00 3.03
CA LEU A 260 4.03 20.15 4.09
C LEU A 260 3.54 20.60 5.46
N THR A 261 3.44 21.92 5.69
CA THR A 261 2.90 22.51 6.91
C THR A 261 1.45 22.10 7.11
N ARG A 262 0.59 22.29 6.09
CA ARG A 262 -0.83 21.87 6.13
C ARG A 262 -0.95 20.37 6.46
N ARG A 263 -0.15 19.53 5.78
CA ARG A 263 -0.12 18.07 6.01
C ARG A 263 0.31 17.69 7.41
N VAL A 264 1.37 18.29 7.94
CA VAL A 264 1.87 17.94 9.28
C VAL A 264 0.85 18.33 10.36
N PHE A 265 0.23 19.51 10.28
CA PHE A 265 -0.81 19.89 11.25
C PHE A 265 -2.06 19.00 11.18
N PHE A 266 -2.42 18.47 9.99
CA PHE A 266 -3.48 17.47 9.84
C PHE A 266 -3.07 16.08 10.40
N LEU A 267 -1.85 15.63 10.07
CA LEU A 267 -1.32 14.32 10.44
C LEU A 267 -0.70 14.26 11.84
N VAL A 268 -0.53 15.35 12.55
CA VAL A 268 0.05 15.37 13.90
C VAL A 268 -0.89 16.20 14.77
N PRO A 269 -1.80 15.56 15.54
CA PRO A 269 -2.87 16.27 16.22
C PRO A 269 -2.38 17.10 17.42
N ASP A 270 -1.16 16.89 17.91
CA ASP A 270 -0.57 17.73 18.95
C ASP A 270 0.24 18.86 18.31
N GLU A 271 -0.08 20.10 18.67
CA GLU A 271 0.50 21.29 18.05
C GLU A 271 2.01 21.42 18.33
N ARG A 272 2.45 21.04 19.54
CA ARG A 272 3.86 21.12 19.94
C ARG A 272 4.68 20.14 19.12
N ILE A 273 4.18 18.91 18.95
CA ILE A 273 4.86 17.90 18.13
C ILE A 273 4.80 18.25 16.64
N ALA A 274 3.70 18.80 16.14
CA ALA A 274 3.60 19.24 14.74
C ALA A 274 4.65 20.30 14.41
N LYS A 275 4.78 21.33 15.27
CA LYS A 275 5.81 22.37 15.16
C LYS A 275 7.23 21.81 15.25
N LEU A 276 7.47 20.85 16.15
CA LEU A 276 8.77 20.17 16.27
C LEU A 276 9.14 19.46 14.98
N VAL A 277 8.22 18.67 14.42
CA VAL A 277 8.44 17.94 13.16
C VAL A 277 8.80 18.91 12.05
N LEU A 278 8.03 20.00 11.86
CA LEU A 278 8.30 20.99 10.82
C LEU A 278 9.65 21.68 10.96
N LYS A 279 10.07 21.99 12.20
CA LYS A 279 11.41 22.53 12.46
C LYS A 279 12.50 21.51 12.12
N CYS A 280 12.34 20.25 12.51
CA CYS A 280 13.34 19.21 12.24
C CYS A 280 13.50 18.94 10.73
N ILE A 281 12.39 18.83 9.98
CA ILE A 281 12.42 18.54 8.53
C ILE A 281 12.53 19.80 7.66
N HIS A 282 12.91 20.94 8.24
CA HIS A 282 13.03 22.19 7.51
C HIS A 282 14.11 22.07 6.41
N PRO A 283 13.87 22.57 5.18
CA PRO A 283 14.82 22.39 4.08
C PRO A 283 16.16 23.11 4.31
N VAL A 284 16.14 24.26 5.00
CA VAL A 284 17.35 24.97 5.43
C VAL A 284 17.85 24.40 6.74
N ALA A 285 19.09 23.90 6.76
CA ALA A 285 19.72 23.23 7.90
C ALA A 285 19.79 24.11 9.17
N ASP A 286 20.12 25.39 9.05
CA ASP A 286 20.29 26.31 10.19
C ASP A 286 18.98 26.68 10.90
N GLN A 287 17.84 26.39 10.27
CA GLN A 287 16.52 26.61 10.88
C GLN A 287 16.05 25.42 11.73
N ARG A 288 16.81 24.32 11.73
CA ARG A 288 16.49 23.10 12.49
C ARG A 288 16.95 23.24 13.95
N PRO A 289 16.25 22.59 14.90
CA PRO A 289 16.57 22.69 16.31
C PRO A 289 17.79 21.82 16.67
N ASP A 290 18.37 22.05 17.84
CA ASP A 290 19.36 21.13 18.41
C ASP A 290 18.70 19.87 19.02
N LEU A 291 19.50 18.82 19.25
CA LEU A 291 19.02 17.57 19.88
C LEU A 291 18.45 17.80 21.29
N LYS A 292 18.97 18.79 22.03
CA LYS A 292 18.48 19.14 23.37
C LYS A 292 17.03 19.64 23.33
N THR A 293 16.70 20.50 22.37
CA THR A 293 15.35 21.00 22.15
C THR A 293 14.39 19.86 21.79
N ILE A 294 14.82 18.93 20.94
CA ILE A 294 14.04 17.74 20.58
C ILE A 294 13.80 16.87 21.82
N PHE A 295 14.85 16.57 22.58
CA PHE A 295 14.77 15.75 23.80
C PHE A 295 13.79 16.34 24.81
N ASN A 296 13.92 17.65 25.10
CA ASN A 296 13.05 18.34 26.05
C ASN A 296 11.60 18.33 25.59
N THR A 297 11.34 18.65 24.31
CA THR A 297 9.98 18.68 23.76
C THR A 297 9.29 17.31 23.85
N ILE A 298 10.00 16.23 23.52
CA ILE A 298 9.46 14.86 23.60
C ILE A 298 9.27 14.44 25.07
N SER A 299 10.21 14.79 25.95
CA SER A 299 10.13 14.47 27.38
C SER A 299 8.93 15.12 28.05
N GLU A 300 8.71 16.42 27.78
CA GLU A 300 7.55 17.14 28.28
C GLU A 300 6.24 16.55 27.73
N TYR A 301 6.18 16.26 26.42
CA TYR A 301 5.00 15.63 25.82
C TYR A 301 4.68 14.27 26.47
N ARG A 302 5.72 13.48 26.76
CA ARG A 302 5.59 12.20 27.46
C ARG A 302 5.09 12.40 28.89
N GLU A 303 5.62 13.36 29.63
CA GLU A 303 5.18 13.68 30.98
C GLU A 303 3.72 14.14 30.98
N ASP A 304 3.34 14.99 30.02
CA ASP A 304 1.96 15.47 29.85
C ASP A 304 0.99 14.30 29.59
N LEU A 305 1.39 13.31 28.79
CA LEU A 305 0.62 12.08 28.59
C LEU A 305 0.47 11.26 29.89
N GLN A 306 1.56 11.04 30.62
CA GLN A 306 1.53 10.26 31.87
C GLN A 306 0.68 10.94 32.94
N LYS A 307 0.78 12.26 33.07
CA LYS A 307 0.02 13.08 34.02
C LYS A 307 -1.37 13.49 33.51
N LYS A 308 -1.75 13.07 32.29
CA LYS A 308 -3.01 13.43 31.61
C LYS A 308 -3.26 14.94 31.55
N ARG A 309 -2.19 15.73 31.38
CA ARG A 309 -2.29 17.19 31.23
C ARG A 309 -2.94 17.53 29.89
N LYS A 310 -3.70 18.63 29.87
CA LYS A 310 -4.32 19.15 28.65
C LYS A 310 -3.23 19.63 27.69
N ARG A 311 -3.32 19.24 26.42
CA ARG A 311 -2.37 19.60 25.36
C ARG A 311 -3.08 20.32 24.23
N SER A 312 -2.42 21.32 23.66
CA SER A 312 -2.91 22.07 22.51
C SER A 312 -3.05 21.15 21.30
N GLN A 313 -4.23 21.15 20.71
CA GLN A 313 -4.49 20.39 19.48
C GLN A 313 -4.14 21.23 18.27
N SER A 314 -3.53 20.60 17.27
CA SER A 314 -3.30 21.19 15.96
C SER A 314 -4.62 21.61 15.34
N ARG A 315 -4.64 22.81 14.76
CA ARG A 315 -5.73 23.22 13.87
C ARG A 315 -5.52 22.53 12.52
N ALA A 316 -6.22 21.43 12.30
CA ALA A 316 -6.20 20.72 11.04
C ALA A 316 -6.75 21.63 9.93
N ASP A 317 -5.93 21.91 8.93
CA ASP A 317 -6.38 22.54 7.70
C ASP A 317 -7.19 21.51 6.90
N THR A 318 -8.38 21.90 6.43
CA THR A 318 -9.31 21.01 5.71
C THR A 318 -9.62 21.63 4.36
N PHE A 319 -9.64 20.78 3.34
CA PHE A 319 -10.03 21.17 1.99
C PHE A 319 -11.54 21.33 1.90
N HIS A 320 -11.97 22.50 1.44
CA HIS A 320 -13.37 22.77 1.15
C HIS A 320 -13.82 22.04 -0.11
N ARG A 321 -15.14 21.87 -0.26
CA ARG A 321 -15.73 21.17 -1.40
C ARG A 321 -15.24 21.71 -2.75
N GLU A 322 -15.11 23.03 -2.90
CA GLU A 322 -14.64 23.67 -4.12
C GLU A 322 -13.19 23.30 -4.46
N GLU A 323 -12.30 23.24 -3.48
CA GLU A 323 -10.91 22.79 -3.67
C GLU A 323 -10.82 21.31 -4.09
N ILE A 324 -11.72 20.48 -3.57
CA ILE A 324 -11.82 19.06 -3.96
C ILE A 324 -12.31 18.95 -5.41
N LEU A 325 -13.32 19.73 -5.79
CA LEU A 325 -13.85 19.75 -7.16
C LEU A 325 -12.81 20.25 -8.17
N ASP A 326 -12.08 21.32 -7.85
CA ASP A 326 -10.95 21.78 -8.66
C ASP A 326 -9.90 20.68 -8.84
N THR A 327 -9.54 20.00 -7.75
CA THR A 327 -8.57 18.91 -7.79
C THR A 327 -9.06 17.75 -8.66
N ILE A 328 -10.34 17.38 -8.58
CA ILE A 328 -10.96 16.36 -9.44
C ILE A 328 -10.80 16.76 -10.92
N GLN A 329 -11.17 18.00 -11.28
CA GLN A 329 -11.07 18.48 -12.66
C GLN A 329 -9.64 18.45 -13.18
N ARG A 330 -8.66 18.89 -12.38
CA ARG A 330 -7.25 18.87 -12.78
C ARG A 330 -6.70 17.44 -12.90
N THR A 331 -7.09 16.51 -12.01
CA THR A 331 -6.69 15.10 -12.12
C THR A 331 -7.23 14.45 -13.38
N ILE A 332 -8.42 14.81 -13.86
CA ILE A 332 -8.94 14.34 -15.16
C ILE A 332 -7.96 14.71 -16.29
N GLY A 333 -7.40 15.92 -16.27
CA GLY A 333 -6.32 16.31 -17.18
C GLY A 333 -5.06 15.46 -17.00
N THR A 334 -4.65 15.20 -15.74
CA THR A 334 -3.49 14.36 -15.43
C THR A 334 -3.62 12.93 -15.95
N ILE A 335 -4.82 12.33 -15.92
CA ILE A 335 -5.09 10.98 -16.44
C ILE A 335 -4.81 10.88 -17.95
N HIS A 336 -4.98 11.97 -18.70
CA HIS A 336 -4.71 12.05 -20.14
C HIS A 336 -3.25 12.44 -20.46
N SER A 337 -2.43 12.68 -19.44
CA SER A 337 -1.05 13.16 -19.64
C SER A 337 -0.03 12.02 -19.78
N PRO A 338 1.19 12.31 -20.27
CA PRO A 338 2.30 11.36 -20.30
C PRO A 338 2.70 10.78 -18.93
N LEU A 339 2.17 11.33 -17.83
CA LEU A 339 2.39 10.82 -16.48
C LEU A 339 1.68 9.48 -16.22
N MET A 340 0.58 9.19 -16.93
CA MET A 340 -0.22 7.97 -16.75
C MET A 340 -0.61 7.26 -18.05
N ALA A 341 -0.29 7.86 -19.20
CA ALA A 341 -0.49 7.29 -20.52
C ALA A 341 0.78 7.42 -21.38
N ASP A 342 0.90 6.59 -22.41
CA ASP A 342 1.93 6.70 -23.44
C ASP A 342 1.35 6.43 -24.84
N GLU A 343 2.21 6.11 -25.80
CA GLU A 343 1.82 5.89 -27.20
C GLU A 343 0.81 4.76 -27.35
N GLU A 344 0.87 3.73 -26.51
CA GLU A 344 -0.06 2.59 -26.51
C GLU A 344 -1.33 2.86 -25.67
N GLY A 345 -1.34 3.89 -24.82
CA GLY A 345 -2.49 4.30 -24.02
C GLY A 345 -2.19 4.28 -22.52
N TRP A 346 -3.19 4.06 -21.68
CA TRP A 346 -2.98 4.01 -20.24
C TRP A 346 -2.22 2.75 -19.84
N PHE A 347 -1.13 2.93 -19.09
CA PHE A 347 -0.32 1.85 -18.56
C PHE A 347 -0.62 1.57 -17.07
N SER A 348 -0.25 0.38 -16.63
CA SER A 348 -0.23 -0.08 -15.24
C SER A 348 1.10 -0.78 -14.93
N ASP A 349 1.41 -1.02 -13.66
CA ASP A 349 2.56 -1.85 -13.26
C ASP A 349 2.28 -3.34 -13.51
N ASP A 350 3.26 -4.07 -14.03
CA ASP A 350 3.18 -5.52 -14.25
C ASP A 350 3.30 -6.27 -12.93
N MET A 351 2.16 -6.79 -12.47
CA MET A 351 2.06 -7.51 -11.21
C MET A 351 2.78 -8.88 -11.23
N ASN A 352 3.23 -9.38 -12.38
CA ASN A 352 3.98 -10.63 -12.46
C ASN A 352 5.48 -10.47 -12.20
N TYR A 353 6.01 -9.23 -12.24
CA TYR A 353 7.43 -8.93 -12.01
C TYR A 353 7.73 -8.41 -10.58
N ILE A 354 6.82 -8.63 -9.63
CA ILE A 354 6.88 -8.09 -8.24
C ILE A 354 8.09 -8.61 -7.44
N GLU A 355 8.61 -9.81 -7.72
CA GLU A 355 9.60 -10.47 -6.85
C GLU A 355 10.99 -9.81 -6.82
N ASN A 356 11.33 -8.91 -7.76
CA ASN A 356 12.65 -8.29 -7.89
C ASN A 356 12.64 -6.75 -7.85
N ARG A 357 11.90 -6.13 -6.90
CA ARG A 357 11.97 -4.68 -6.68
C ARG A 357 13.30 -4.24 -6.05
N SER A 358 14.33 -4.03 -6.89
CA SER A 358 15.54 -3.27 -6.54
C SER A 358 15.71 -1.98 -7.36
N THR A 359 14.77 -1.67 -8.27
CA THR A 359 14.78 -0.44 -9.08
C THR A 359 13.47 0.33 -8.96
N ASN A 360 13.51 1.67 -8.96
CA ASN A 360 12.35 2.57 -9.01
C ASN A 360 11.66 2.57 -10.41
N LYS A 361 11.85 1.52 -11.23
CA LYS A 361 11.27 1.43 -12.57
C LYS A 361 9.96 0.64 -12.52
N ILE A 362 8.97 1.12 -13.27
CA ILE A 362 7.74 0.38 -13.53
C ILE A 362 7.92 -0.47 -14.77
N TYR A 363 7.42 -1.70 -14.68
CA TYR A 363 7.24 -2.55 -15.84
C TYR A 363 5.85 -2.25 -16.41
N LYS A 364 5.80 -1.41 -17.44
CA LYS A 364 4.54 -0.93 -17.99
C LYS A 364 3.82 -2.05 -18.73
N VAL A 365 2.53 -2.22 -18.43
CA VAL A 365 1.60 -3.09 -19.16
C VAL A 365 0.29 -2.36 -19.44
N HIS A 366 -0.29 -2.66 -20.60
CA HIS A 366 -1.57 -2.08 -21.03
C HIS A 366 -2.64 -3.15 -20.93
N ASN A 367 -3.64 -2.94 -20.09
CA ASN A 367 -4.71 -3.92 -19.84
C ASN A 367 -6.06 -3.36 -20.29
N ALA A 368 -7.01 -4.25 -20.62
CA ALA A 368 -8.37 -3.84 -20.99
C ALA A 368 -9.39 -3.93 -19.83
N GLY A 369 -9.22 -4.88 -18.90
CA GLY A 369 -10.21 -5.16 -17.86
C GLY A 369 -10.49 -4.02 -16.88
N PHE A 370 -11.61 -4.09 -16.16
CA PHE A 370 -12.07 -3.01 -15.28
C PHE A 370 -11.08 -2.64 -14.16
N SER A 371 -10.53 -3.64 -13.45
CA SER A 371 -9.69 -3.38 -12.26
C SER A 371 -8.43 -2.58 -12.59
N TYR A 372 -7.65 -3.09 -13.54
CA TYR A 372 -6.27 -2.66 -13.78
C TYR A 372 -6.03 -2.21 -15.21
N GLY A 373 -7.10 -1.91 -15.96
CA GLY A 373 -7.06 -1.61 -17.38
C GLY A 373 -7.99 -0.49 -17.82
N ALA A 374 -8.03 -0.26 -19.14
CA ALA A 374 -8.69 0.86 -19.80
C ALA A 374 -10.19 0.96 -19.49
N SER A 375 -10.89 -0.18 -19.37
CA SER A 375 -12.33 -0.20 -19.08
C SER A 375 -12.69 0.54 -17.79
N GLY A 376 -11.93 0.37 -16.71
CA GLY A 376 -12.21 1.05 -15.45
C GLY A 376 -11.92 2.56 -15.50
N ILE A 377 -10.95 2.94 -16.32
CA ILE A 377 -10.60 4.35 -16.55
C ILE A 377 -11.73 5.03 -17.35
N ILE A 378 -12.18 4.40 -18.43
CA ILE A 378 -13.33 4.83 -19.24
C ILE A 378 -14.58 4.97 -18.35
N TYR A 379 -14.85 4.01 -17.46
CA TYR A 379 -15.95 4.10 -16.51
C TYR A 379 -15.86 5.34 -15.61
N ALA A 380 -14.71 5.58 -14.98
CA ALA A 380 -14.53 6.73 -14.09
C ALA A 380 -14.67 8.07 -14.83
N LEU A 381 -14.09 8.18 -16.02
CA LEU A 381 -14.21 9.37 -16.88
C LEU A 381 -15.66 9.58 -17.35
N SER A 382 -16.41 8.51 -17.61
CA SER A 382 -17.83 8.58 -17.96
C SER A 382 -18.65 9.14 -16.80
N LYS A 383 -18.40 8.67 -15.57
CA LYS A 383 -19.06 9.21 -14.38
C LYS A 383 -18.69 10.67 -14.13
N ALA A 384 -17.44 11.07 -14.33
CA ALA A 384 -17.03 12.46 -14.25
C ALA A 384 -17.79 13.34 -15.26
N ARG A 385 -17.86 12.91 -16.53
CA ARG A 385 -18.62 13.62 -17.58
C ARG A 385 -20.09 13.79 -17.21
N SER A 386 -20.73 12.77 -16.65
CA SER A 386 -22.13 12.85 -16.21
C SER A 386 -22.40 13.86 -15.10
N LEU A 387 -21.36 14.25 -14.36
CA LEU A 387 -21.43 15.28 -13.33
C LEU A 387 -21.10 16.69 -13.85
N GLY A 388 -20.79 16.83 -15.15
CA GLY A 388 -20.45 18.10 -15.78
C GLY A 388 -18.97 18.47 -15.74
N PHE A 389 -18.08 17.54 -15.34
CA PHE A 389 -16.63 17.76 -15.47
C PHE A 389 -16.23 17.72 -16.96
N ASP A 390 -15.24 18.54 -17.31
CA ASP A 390 -14.69 18.56 -18.67
C ASP A 390 -13.85 17.31 -18.91
N VAL A 391 -14.39 16.41 -19.72
CA VAL A 391 -13.78 15.15 -20.17
C VAL A 391 -13.86 15.15 -21.70
N PRO A 392 -12.74 15.33 -22.43
CA PRO A 392 -12.75 15.38 -23.88
C PRO A 392 -13.12 14.01 -24.47
N PRO A 393 -14.30 13.84 -25.11
CA PRO A 393 -14.73 12.53 -25.63
C PRO A 393 -13.87 12.08 -26.82
N THR A 394 -13.20 13.03 -27.49
CA THR A 394 -12.31 12.78 -28.62
C THR A 394 -10.86 12.53 -28.21
N SER A 395 -10.57 12.32 -26.92
CA SER A 395 -9.19 12.13 -26.47
C SER A 395 -8.55 10.90 -27.13
N PRO A 396 -7.29 10.99 -27.58
CA PRO A 396 -6.57 9.85 -28.14
C PRO A 396 -6.52 8.66 -27.18
N GLU A 397 -6.41 8.91 -25.87
CA GLU A 397 -6.28 7.88 -24.84
C GLU A 397 -7.56 7.05 -24.70
N ILE A 398 -8.75 7.66 -24.81
CA ILE A 398 -10.02 6.93 -24.83
C ILE A 398 -10.08 6.01 -26.06
N LYS A 399 -9.70 6.51 -27.24
CA LYS A 399 -9.69 5.70 -28.47
C LYS A 399 -8.73 4.51 -28.36
N LYS A 400 -7.52 4.74 -27.84
CA LYS A 400 -6.54 3.66 -27.57
C LYS A 400 -7.08 2.65 -26.56
N GLY A 401 -7.75 3.13 -25.50
CA GLY A 401 -8.38 2.27 -24.51
C GLY A 401 -9.47 1.36 -25.11
N LEU A 402 -10.31 1.89 -26.00
CA LEU A 402 -11.31 1.12 -26.75
C LEU A 402 -10.66 0.12 -27.71
N HIS A 403 -9.58 0.51 -28.39
CA HIS A 403 -8.83 -0.38 -29.27
C HIS A 403 -8.20 -1.57 -28.51
N ILE A 404 -7.63 -1.33 -27.32
CA ILE A 404 -7.10 -2.42 -26.47
C ILE A 404 -8.24 -3.37 -26.03
N ILE A 405 -9.45 -2.85 -25.79
CA ILE A 405 -10.63 -3.67 -25.48
C ILE A 405 -11.00 -4.55 -26.67
N GLU A 406 -11.06 -3.97 -27.88
CA GLU A 406 -11.34 -4.69 -29.13
C GLU A 406 -10.36 -5.84 -29.33
N GLU A 407 -9.06 -5.52 -29.39
CA GLU A 407 -7.99 -6.46 -29.70
C GLU A 407 -7.92 -7.63 -28.69
N ARG A 408 -8.20 -7.36 -27.41
CA ARG A 408 -7.98 -8.34 -26.33
C ARG A 408 -9.23 -9.10 -25.89
N TYR A 409 -10.41 -8.50 -26.00
CA TYR A 409 -11.65 -9.09 -25.48
C TYR A 409 -12.69 -9.37 -26.54
N ILE A 410 -12.64 -8.66 -27.67
CA ILE A 410 -13.60 -8.83 -28.76
C ILE A 410 -13.03 -9.80 -29.80
N GLU A 411 -11.83 -9.52 -30.32
CA GLU A 411 -11.18 -10.35 -31.34
C GLU A 411 -10.63 -11.67 -30.78
N LYS A 412 -10.03 -11.60 -29.59
CA LYS A 412 -9.50 -12.78 -28.87
C LYS A 412 -10.59 -13.35 -27.97
N ALA A 413 -11.33 -14.35 -28.44
CA ALA A 413 -12.48 -14.98 -27.76
C ALA A 413 -12.21 -15.64 -26.39
N ASN A 414 -11.00 -15.50 -25.81
CA ASN A 414 -10.53 -16.21 -24.62
C ASN A 414 -10.61 -15.42 -23.30
N SER A 415 -11.42 -14.36 -23.22
CA SER A 415 -11.44 -13.54 -22.01
C SER A 415 -12.46 -13.97 -20.95
N TYR A 416 -12.05 -13.83 -19.69
CA TYR A 416 -12.83 -14.24 -18.52
C TYR A 416 -14.17 -13.49 -18.42
N PRO A 417 -15.27 -14.11 -17.95
CA PRO A 417 -16.60 -13.48 -17.85
C PRO A 417 -16.78 -12.44 -16.74
N GLY A 418 -15.87 -12.40 -15.74
CA GLY A 418 -16.07 -11.70 -14.47
C GLY A 418 -16.29 -10.17 -14.51
N LEU A 419 -16.85 -9.62 -13.43
CA LEU A 419 -17.15 -8.19 -13.29
C LEU A 419 -15.90 -7.32 -13.13
N PHE A 420 -14.87 -7.78 -12.42
CA PHE A 420 -13.70 -6.92 -12.12
C PHE A 420 -12.51 -7.12 -13.05
N GLN A 421 -12.37 -8.26 -13.70
CA GLN A 421 -11.26 -8.54 -14.63
C GLN A 421 -11.72 -9.10 -15.98
N GLY A 422 -13.04 -9.17 -16.20
CA GLY A 422 -13.63 -9.88 -17.32
C GLY A 422 -14.58 -9.04 -18.17
N GLY A 423 -15.28 -9.73 -19.07
CA GLY A 423 -16.20 -9.14 -20.03
C GLY A 423 -17.37 -8.41 -19.38
N ALA A 424 -17.90 -8.88 -18.25
CA ALA A 424 -19.00 -8.20 -17.56
C ALA A 424 -18.64 -6.77 -17.09
N GLY A 425 -17.40 -6.57 -16.62
CA GLY A 425 -16.91 -5.23 -16.26
C GLY A 425 -16.76 -4.30 -17.46
N ILE A 426 -16.26 -4.85 -18.57
CA ILE A 426 -16.11 -4.11 -19.82
C ILE A 426 -17.47 -3.73 -20.38
N ALA A 427 -18.41 -4.66 -20.47
CA ALA A 427 -19.78 -4.40 -20.89
C ALA A 427 -20.43 -3.29 -20.06
N SER A 428 -20.31 -3.37 -18.72
CA SER A 428 -20.82 -2.35 -17.81
C SER A 428 -20.19 -0.97 -18.04
N SER A 429 -18.89 -0.94 -18.37
CA SER A 429 -18.17 0.30 -18.65
C SER A 429 -18.57 0.92 -19.97
N LEU A 430 -18.73 0.11 -21.02
CA LEU A 430 -19.21 0.56 -22.33
C LEU A 430 -20.64 1.10 -22.24
N ALA A 431 -21.55 0.37 -21.58
CA ALA A 431 -22.91 0.82 -21.32
C ALA A 431 -22.93 2.17 -20.58
N THR A 432 -22.08 2.31 -19.56
CA THR A 432 -21.92 3.58 -18.82
C THR A 432 -21.38 4.69 -19.72
N ALA A 433 -20.39 4.40 -20.57
CA ALA A 433 -19.79 5.38 -21.46
C ALA A 433 -20.78 5.92 -22.50
N ILE A 434 -21.63 5.06 -23.05
CA ILE A 434 -22.71 5.46 -23.96
C ILE A 434 -23.73 6.30 -23.19
N GLN A 435 -24.18 5.83 -22.01
CA GLN A 435 -25.21 6.52 -21.22
C GLN A 435 -24.77 7.92 -20.77
N CYS A 436 -23.50 8.07 -20.41
CA CYS A 436 -22.93 9.35 -19.99
C CYS A 436 -22.46 10.22 -21.17
N GLY A 437 -22.68 9.77 -22.41
CA GLY A 437 -22.30 10.49 -23.63
C GLY A 437 -20.80 10.70 -23.78
N LEU A 438 -19.97 9.82 -23.20
CA LEU A 438 -18.52 9.83 -23.40
C LEU A 438 -18.16 9.24 -24.77
N ILE A 439 -18.88 8.19 -25.18
CA ILE A 439 -18.82 7.62 -26.53
C ILE A 439 -20.20 7.71 -27.18
N ALA A 440 -20.24 7.86 -28.50
CA ALA A 440 -21.49 7.88 -29.24
C ALA A 440 -22.18 6.51 -29.19
N PRO A 441 -23.52 6.45 -29.15
CA PRO A 441 -24.24 5.20 -29.35
C PRO A 441 -23.93 4.65 -30.74
N ASP A 442 -23.31 3.47 -30.80
CA ASP A 442 -22.98 2.75 -32.03
C ASP A 442 -23.37 1.28 -31.87
N ARG A 443 -23.87 0.67 -32.96
CA ARG A 443 -24.28 -0.73 -32.98
C ARG A 443 -23.12 -1.67 -32.63
N GLN A 444 -21.90 -1.33 -33.03
CA GLN A 444 -20.70 -2.08 -32.69
C GLN A 444 -20.58 -2.27 -31.17
N TYR A 445 -20.81 -1.23 -30.38
CA TYR A 445 -20.69 -1.30 -28.92
C TYR A 445 -21.83 -2.08 -28.28
N THR A 446 -23.06 -2.00 -28.81
CA THR A 446 -24.17 -2.83 -28.32
C THR A 446 -23.91 -4.31 -28.62
N ASP A 447 -23.38 -4.63 -29.80
CA ASP A 447 -23.00 -6.00 -30.17
C ASP A 447 -21.89 -6.54 -29.26
N TRP A 448 -20.90 -5.70 -28.92
CA TRP A 448 -19.86 -6.04 -27.95
C TRP A 448 -20.43 -6.32 -26.56
N ILE A 449 -21.32 -5.46 -26.06
CA ILE A 449 -21.97 -5.62 -24.76
C ILE A 449 -22.69 -6.97 -24.69
N GLU A 450 -23.52 -7.29 -25.68
CA GLU A 450 -24.22 -8.57 -25.73
C GLU A 450 -23.26 -9.77 -25.78
N MET A 451 -22.24 -9.70 -26.64
CA MET A 451 -21.25 -10.78 -26.78
C MET A 451 -20.48 -11.04 -25.48
N LEU A 452 -20.09 -9.99 -24.77
CA LEU A 452 -19.36 -10.10 -23.50
C LEU A 452 -20.23 -10.70 -22.38
N LEU A 453 -21.53 -10.42 -22.40
CA LEU A 453 -22.49 -10.88 -21.38
C LEU A 453 -23.00 -12.31 -21.61
N LYS A 454 -23.07 -12.78 -22.86
CA LYS A 454 -23.53 -14.15 -23.21
C LYS A 454 -22.58 -15.29 -22.81
N ARG A 455 -21.42 -14.99 -22.22
CA ARG A 455 -20.39 -15.99 -21.90
C ARG A 455 -20.75 -16.83 -20.69
N GLU A 456 -20.58 -18.14 -20.80
CA GLU A 456 -20.83 -19.09 -19.72
C GLU A 456 -19.91 -18.83 -18.52
N ASN A 457 -20.45 -18.97 -17.31
CA ASN A 457 -19.69 -18.79 -16.07
C ASN A 457 -20.01 -19.86 -15.03
N LYS A 458 -18.97 -20.57 -14.62
CA LYS A 458 -19.05 -21.67 -13.65
C LYS A 458 -18.84 -21.23 -12.20
N GLN A 459 -18.36 -20.00 -11.99
CA GLN A 459 -18.20 -19.45 -10.66
C GLN A 459 -19.46 -18.70 -10.26
N LEU A 460 -19.74 -18.60 -8.95
CA LEU A 460 -20.94 -17.91 -8.44
C LEU A 460 -20.66 -16.51 -7.87
N ASN A 461 -19.40 -16.22 -7.51
CA ASN A 461 -19.04 -15.00 -6.77
C ASN A 461 -19.18 -13.70 -7.59
N LEU A 462 -19.13 -12.55 -6.91
CA LEU A 462 -19.31 -11.24 -7.55
C LEU A 462 -18.15 -10.85 -8.50
N ALA A 463 -16.91 -11.13 -8.13
CA ALA A 463 -15.75 -10.68 -8.90
C ALA A 463 -15.59 -11.40 -10.24
N TYR A 464 -15.81 -12.73 -10.23
CA TYR A 464 -15.51 -13.61 -11.36
C TYR A 464 -16.70 -14.44 -11.83
N GLY A 465 -17.79 -14.48 -11.06
CA GLY A 465 -18.89 -15.41 -11.23
C GLY A 465 -20.20 -14.80 -11.73
N ALA A 466 -21.23 -15.66 -11.73
CA ALA A 466 -22.60 -15.37 -12.13
C ALA A 466 -23.20 -14.14 -11.43
N ALA A 467 -22.92 -13.93 -10.13
CA ALA A 467 -23.38 -12.73 -9.43
C ALA A 467 -22.87 -11.44 -10.07
N GLY A 468 -21.59 -11.43 -10.46
CA GLY A 468 -20.99 -10.30 -11.16
C GLY A 468 -21.60 -10.06 -12.54
N GLN A 469 -21.84 -11.15 -13.28
CA GLN A 469 -22.49 -11.07 -14.58
C GLN A 469 -23.93 -10.58 -14.48
N GLY A 470 -24.70 -11.05 -13.50
CA GLY A 470 -26.06 -10.58 -13.25
C GLY A 470 -26.10 -9.09 -12.93
N MET A 471 -25.18 -8.60 -12.08
CA MET A 471 -25.03 -7.16 -11.84
C MET A 471 -24.71 -6.38 -13.13
N ALA A 472 -23.85 -6.92 -14.00
CA ALA A 472 -23.55 -6.28 -15.29
C ALA A 472 -24.77 -6.25 -16.22
N HIS A 473 -25.59 -7.29 -16.27
CA HIS A 473 -26.84 -7.30 -17.04
C HIS A 473 -27.81 -6.21 -16.54
N LEU A 474 -27.93 -6.02 -15.22
CA LEU A 474 -28.73 -4.93 -14.64
C LEU A 474 -28.24 -3.55 -15.11
N LEU A 475 -26.93 -3.32 -15.13
CA LEU A 475 -26.33 -2.06 -15.59
C LEU A 475 -26.46 -1.85 -17.11
N CYS A 476 -26.37 -2.93 -17.88
CA CYS A 476 -26.43 -2.89 -19.34
C CYS A 476 -27.85 -2.92 -19.89
N ARG A 477 -28.89 -2.95 -19.03
CA ARG A 477 -30.29 -3.06 -19.43
C ARG A 477 -30.67 -2.18 -20.63
N PRO A 478 -30.30 -0.89 -20.74
CA PRO A 478 -30.71 -0.07 -21.89
C PRO A 478 -30.17 -0.54 -23.26
N TYR A 479 -29.16 -1.43 -23.28
CA TYR A 479 -28.38 -1.79 -24.46
C TYR A 479 -28.38 -3.29 -24.78
N ILE A 480 -29.18 -4.07 -24.05
CA ILE A 480 -29.36 -5.50 -24.28
C ILE A 480 -30.83 -5.77 -24.58
N SER A 481 -31.10 -6.85 -25.32
CA SER A 481 -32.48 -7.30 -25.56
C SER A 481 -33.26 -7.38 -24.24
N GLN A 482 -34.44 -6.74 -24.20
CA GLN A 482 -35.34 -6.80 -23.04
C GLN A 482 -36.10 -8.13 -22.98
N TYR A 483 -36.13 -8.88 -24.08
CA TYR A 483 -36.81 -10.17 -24.12
C TYR A 483 -36.14 -11.12 -23.12
N ASN A 484 -36.93 -11.61 -22.16
CA ASN A 484 -36.51 -12.53 -21.09
C ASN A 484 -35.41 -11.99 -20.15
N LEU A 485 -35.17 -10.67 -20.07
CA LEU A 485 -34.13 -10.15 -19.18
C LEU A 485 -34.40 -10.47 -17.70
N GLU A 486 -35.66 -10.37 -17.27
CA GLU A 486 -36.08 -10.75 -15.92
C GLU A 486 -35.84 -12.24 -15.66
N GLU A 487 -36.32 -13.11 -16.55
CA GLU A 487 -36.10 -14.56 -16.47
C GLU A 487 -34.59 -14.89 -16.40
N HIS A 488 -33.78 -14.19 -17.18
CA HIS A 488 -32.33 -14.37 -17.19
C HIS A 488 -31.67 -13.94 -15.88
N LEU A 489 -32.09 -12.81 -15.30
CA LEU A 489 -31.58 -12.34 -14.01
C LEU A 489 -32.00 -13.26 -12.84
N ILE A 490 -33.23 -13.78 -12.89
CA ILE A 490 -33.72 -14.79 -11.95
C ILE A 490 -32.94 -16.10 -12.13
N SER A 491 -32.61 -16.51 -13.35
CA SER A 491 -31.84 -17.74 -13.59
C SER A 491 -30.46 -17.75 -12.92
N TYR A 492 -29.78 -16.59 -12.86
CA TYR A 492 -28.55 -16.47 -12.09
C TYR A 492 -28.78 -16.65 -10.58
N ALA A 493 -29.90 -16.15 -10.06
CA ALA A 493 -30.28 -16.34 -8.67
C ALA A 493 -30.60 -17.82 -8.38
N ASP A 494 -31.34 -18.47 -9.27
CA ASP A 494 -31.66 -19.91 -9.19
C ASP A 494 -30.40 -20.75 -9.17
N GLN A 495 -29.46 -20.48 -10.08
CA GLN A 495 -28.14 -21.13 -10.09
C GLN A 495 -27.44 -21.03 -8.72
N MET A 496 -27.53 -19.88 -8.05
CA MET A 496 -26.97 -19.72 -6.70
C MET A 496 -27.76 -20.49 -5.65
N LEU A 497 -29.09 -20.47 -5.71
CA LEU A 497 -29.96 -21.17 -4.76
C LEU A 497 -29.77 -22.69 -4.84
N GLU A 498 -29.63 -23.25 -6.03
CA GLU A 498 -29.35 -24.67 -6.27
C GLU A 498 -28.02 -25.12 -5.63
N HIS A 499 -27.03 -24.22 -5.61
CA HIS A 499 -25.70 -24.49 -5.07
C HIS A 499 -25.53 -24.02 -3.61
N GLN A 500 -26.61 -23.58 -2.95
CA GLN A 500 -26.56 -23.17 -1.56
C GLN A 500 -26.51 -24.39 -0.64
N GLU A 501 -25.51 -24.44 0.24
CA GLU A 501 -25.38 -25.48 1.25
C GLU A 501 -26.48 -25.36 2.33
N LYS A 502 -26.79 -26.46 3.02
CA LYS A 502 -27.80 -26.48 4.10
C LYS A 502 -27.53 -25.47 5.22
N ASP A 503 -26.27 -25.11 5.44
CA ASP A 503 -25.88 -24.12 6.45
C ASP A 503 -26.01 -22.66 5.96
N GLY A 504 -26.39 -22.45 4.70
CA GLY A 504 -26.57 -21.14 4.06
C GLY A 504 -25.33 -20.63 3.33
N SER A 505 -24.24 -21.40 3.26
CA SER A 505 -23.00 -21.00 2.58
C SER A 505 -22.91 -21.47 1.14
N TRP A 506 -21.89 -20.98 0.42
CA TRP A 506 -21.55 -21.41 -0.93
C TRP A 506 -20.10 -21.86 -1.00
N ILE A 507 -19.86 -23.02 -1.61
CA ILE A 507 -18.52 -23.55 -1.82
C ILE A 507 -17.88 -22.82 -2.99
N ARG A 508 -16.69 -22.26 -2.76
CA ARG A 508 -15.91 -21.62 -3.83
C ARG A 508 -15.16 -22.65 -4.66
N SER A 509 -14.56 -23.64 -4.02
CA SER A 509 -13.82 -24.71 -4.68
C SER A 509 -13.65 -25.92 -3.77
N THR A 510 -13.40 -27.07 -4.38
CA THR A 510 -13.03 -28.32 -3.72
C THR A 510 -11.61 -28.71 -4.16
N ASN A 511 -10.60 -28.36 -3.36
CA ASN A 511 -9.24 -28.85 -3.56
C ASN A 511 -8.87 -29.79 -2.40
N ASP A 512 -8.10 -30.84 -2.69
CA ASP A 512 -7.49 -31.73 -1.68
C ASP A 512 -8.44 -32.18 -0.56
N LYS A 513 -9.64 -32.65 -0.95
CA LYS A 513 -10.69 -33.18 -0.06
C LYS A 513 -11.29 -32.16 0.93
N LYS A 514 -11.00 -30.84 0.84
CA LYS A 514 -11.58 -29.81 1.72
C LYS A 514 -12.40 -28.77 0.95
N LYS A 515 -13.63 -28.55 1.40
CA LYS A 515 -14.51 -27.47 0.92
C LYS A 515 -13.91 -26.11 1.32
N LYS A 516 -13.64 -25.25 0.33
CA LYS A 516 -13.17 -23.87 0.58
C LYS A 516 -14.33 -22.90 0.49
N ILE A 517 -14.61 -22.21 1.59
CA ILE A 517 -15.63 -21.16 1.68
C ILE A 517 -14.96 -19.83 2.02
N THR A 518 -15.24 -18.81 1.23
CA THR A 518 -14.80 -17.43 1.38
C THR A 518 -15.97 -16.55 1.82
N LYS A 519 -15.71 -15.57 2.68
CA LYS A 519 -16.77 -14.81 3.36
C LYS A 519 -17.01 -13.44 2.74
N GLY A 520 -15.96 -12.85 2.18
CA GLY A 520 -15.94 -11.49 1.69
C GLY A 520 -16.83 -11.21 0.50
N PHE A 521 -16.88 -9.94 0.12
CA PHE A 521 -17.80 -9.42 -0.88
C PHE A 521 -17.39 -9.77 -2.31
N ALA A 522 -16.11 -9.56 -2.67
CA ALA A 522 -15.65 -9.80 -4.03
C ALA A 522 -15.69 -11.30 -4.40
N HIS A 523 -15.21 -12.16 -3.50
CA HIS A 523 -14.95 -13.57 -3.84
C HIS A 523 -15.76 -14.58 -3.00
N GLY A 524 -16.73 -14.13 -2.21
CA GLY A 524 -17.34 -14.97 -1.18
C GLY A 524 -18.84 -14.78 -1.00
N VAL A 525 -19.31 -15.35 0.12
CA VAL A 525 -20.74 -15.42 0.49
C VAL A 525 -21.40 -14.05 0.48
N ALA A 526 -20.74 -13.00 0.96
CA ALA A 526 -21.35 -11.66 1.03
C ALA A 526 -21.74 -11.11 -0.35
N GLY A 527 -20.93 -11.31 -1.39
CA GLY A 527 -21.26 -10.86 -2.74
C GLY A 527 -22.42 -11.63 -3.38
N ILE A 528 -22.51 -12.95 -3.11
CA ILE A 528 -23.63 -13.78 -3.55
C ILE A 528 -24.93 -13.33 -2.87
N VAL A 529 -24.89 -13.16 -1.55
CA VAL A 529 -26.01 -12.62 -0.77
C VAL A 529 -26.45 -11.26 -1.31
N TYR A 530 -25.49 -10.38 -1.64
CA TYR A 530 -25.79 -9.08 -2.20
C TYR A 530 -26.61 -9.17 -3.51
N TYR A 531 -26.18 -10.02 -4.44
CA TYR A 531 -26.91 -10.24 -5.70
C TYR A 531 -28.34 -10.77 -5.46
N LEU A 532 -28.49 -11.76 -4.59
CA LEU A 532 -29.80 -12.32 -4.24
C LEU A 532 -30.74 -11.25 -3.64
N LEU A 533 -30.21 -10.34 -2.82
CA LEU A 533 -30.98 -9.22 -2.27
C LEU A 533 -31.39 -8.22 -3.36
N GLU A 534 -30.50 -7.91 -4.32
CA GLU A 534 -30.83 -7.02 -5.45
C GLU A 534 -31.94 -7.60 -6.32
N VAL A 535 -31.85 -8.88 -6.69
CA VAL A 535 -32.89 -9.57 -7.47
C VAL A 535 -34.21 -9.59 -6.70
N SER A 536 -34.16 -9.96 -5.42
CA SER A 536 -35.34 -9.98 -4.55
C SER A 536 -36.01 -8.61 -4.46
N LYS A 537 -35.24 -7.54 -4.21
CA LYS A 537 -35.75 -6.17 -4.12
C LYS A 537 -36.45 -5.74 -5.42
N ARG A 538 -35.91 -6.13 -6.56
CA ARG A 538 -36.33 -5.62 -7.87
C ARG A 538 -37.49 -6.40 -8.48
N TYR A 539 -37.52 -7.71 -8.26
CA TYR A 539 -38.50 -8.63 -8.87
C TYR A 539 -39.41 -9.31 -7.86
N GLN A 540 -39.36 -8.92 -6.58
CA GLN A 540 -40.15 -9.52 -5.49
C GLN A 540 -39.96 -11.04 -5.37
N TYR A 541 -38.78 -11.54 -5.74
CA TYR A 541 -38.47 -12.96 -5.75
C TYR A 541 -38.13 -13.45 -4.34
N ASN A 542 -39.07 -14.16 -3.71
CA ASN A 542 -39.04 -14.53 -2.29
C ASN A 542 -38.00 -15.61 -1.97
N GLU A 543 -37.77 -16.53 -2.89
CA GLU A 543 -36.79 -17.60 -2.78
C GLU A 543 -35.38 -17.03 -2.69
N ALA A 544 -35.06 -16.02 -3.52
CA ALA A 544 -33.81 -15.28 -3.43
C ALA A 544 -33.65 -14.57 -2.08
N PHE A 545 -34.72 -13.95 -1.55
CA PHE A 545 -34.68 -13.33 -0.22
C PHE A 545 -34.39 -14.37 0.88
N SER A 546 -35.07 -15.51 0.85
CA SER A 546 -34.87 -16.62 1.79
C SER A 546 -33.45 -17.18 1.72
N GLY A 547 -32.92 -17.35 0.50
CA GLY A 547 -31.52 -17.73 0.27
C GLY A 547 -30.54 -16.70 0.85
N ALA A 548 -30.78 -15.41 0.62
CA ALA A 548 -29.98 -14.33 1.19
C ALA A 548 -30.00 -14.34 2.73
N GLN A 549 -31.17 -14.53 3.35
CA GLN A 549 -31.31 -14.61 4.81
C GLN A 549 -30.51 -15.76 5.42
N LYS A 550 -30.50 -16.93 4.78
CA LYS A 550 -29.65 -18.07 5.19
C LYS A 550 -28.16 -17.69 5.13
N GLY A 551 -27.72 -17.03 4.07
CA GLY A 551 -26.36 -16.54 3.91
C GLY A 551 -25.96 -15.50 4.96
N LEU A 552 -26.82 -14.52 5.26
CA LEU A 552 -26.61 -13.52 6.32
C LEU A 552 -26.49 -14.17 7.69
N LYS A 553 -27.37 -15.13 8.01
CA LYS A 553 -27.33 -15.89 9.27
C LYS A 553 -26.02 -16.67 9.38
N TRP A 554 -25.54 -17.26 8.29
CA TRP A 554 -24.25 -17.94 8.25
C TRP A 554 -23.09 -16.97 8.50
N LEU A 555 -23.07 -15.81 7.82
CA LEU A 555 -22.05 -14.78 8.00
C LEU A 555 -21.99 -14.33 9.46
N LEU A 556 -23.13 -14.06 10.08
CA LEU A 556 -23.22 -13.68 11.49
C LEU A 556 -22.68 -14.80 12.40
N LYS A 557 -23.07 -16.06 12.18
CA LYS A 557 -22.56 -17.22 12.94
C LYS A 557 -21.05 -17.42 12.82
N LYS A 558 -20.44 -16.99 11.71
CA LYS A 558 -18.99 -17.08 11.46
C LYS A 558 -18.21 -15.83 11.89
N SER A 559 -18.89 -14.82 12.43
CA SER A 559 -18.25 -13.63 12.97
C SER A 559 -17.75 -13.85 14.39
N ILE A 560 -16.81 -13.02 14.82
CA ILE A 560 -16.30 -12.94 16.19
C ILE A 560 -16.43 -11.49 16.61
N ASN A 561 -16.91 -11.25 17.84
CA ASN A 561 -16.90 -9.92 18.42
C ASN A 561 -15.51 -9.65 19.03
N LYS A 562 -14.80 -8.64 18.51
CA LYS A 562 -13.52 -8.19 19.04
C LYS A 562 -13.61 -6.69 19.32
N SER A 563 -13.61 -6.33 20.60
CA SER A 563 -13.67 -4.94 21.07
C SER A 563 -14.88 -4.18 20.50
N GLY A 564 -16.05 -4.84 20.41
CA GLY A 564 -17.28 -4.25 19.90
C GLY A 564 -17.49 -4.40 18.38
N ALA A 565 -16.42 -4.67 17.61
CA ALA A 565 -16.50 -4.86 16.18
C ALA A 565 -16.72 -6.33 15.79
N LEU A 566 -17.48 -6.57 14.73
CA LEU A 566 -17.60 -7.90 14.11
C LEU A 566 -16.44 -8.12 13.15
N ILE A 567 -15.70 -9.22 13.36
CA ILE A 567 -14.59 -9.64 12.50
C ILE A 567 -14.79 -11.06 12.00
N TRP A 568 -14.16 -11.38 10.86
CA TRP A 568 -14.22 -12.70 10.26
C TRP A 568 -12.81 -13.24 10.05
N LEU A 569 -12.66 -14.56 10.17
CA LEU A 569 -11.39 -15.25 10.01
C LEU A 569 -11.32 -15.98 8.66
N ASN A 570 -10.11 -16.06 8.11
CA ASN A 570 -9.79 -16.93 6.99
C ASN A 570 -10.06 -18.40 7.36
N SER A 571 -10.69 -19.13 6.45
CA SER A 571 -11.13 -20.51 6.67
C SER A 571 -9.95 -21.48 6.87
N GLU A 572 -8.79 -21.21 6.26
CA GLU A 572 -7.60 -22.08 6.26
C GLU A 572 -6.69 -21.82 7.46
N ASN A 573 -6.14 -20.61 7.59
CA ASN A 573 -5.11 -20.29 8.58
C ASN A 573 -5.66 -19.63 9.86
N LYS A 574 -6.98 -19.41 9.95
CA LYS A 574 -7.67 -18.73 11.07
C LYS A 574 -7.17 -17.32 11.38
N SER A 575 -6.41 -16.69 10.49
CA SER A 575 -6.04 -15.27 10.64
C SER A 575 -7.26 -14.39 10.38
N PRO A 576 -7.35 -13.19 10.98
CA PRO A 576 -8.36 -12.21 10.59
C PRO A 576 -8.31 -11.92 9.08
N LEU A 577 -9.47 -11.77 8.45
CA LEU A 577 -9.55 -11.29 7.08
C LEU A 577 -8.99 -9.87 6.97
N PRO A 578 -8.43 -9.49 5.81
CA PRO A 578 -8.03 -8.11 5.57
C PRO A 578 -9.22 -7.19 5.83
N PRO A 579 -9.07 -6.06 6.54
CA PRO A 579 -10.19 -5.22 6.97
C PRO A 579 -10.71 -4.31 5.84
N TRP A 580 -10.73 -4.79 4.60
CA TRP A 580 -11.09 -4.02 3.42
C TRP A 580 -12.37 -4.55 2.79
N TRP A 581 -12.98 -3.82 1.86
CA TRP A 581 -14.26 -4.23 1.30
C TRP A 581 -14.17 -5.52 0.47
N SER A 582 -13.05 -5.81 -0.19
CA SER A 582 -12.93 -7.00 -1.05
C SER A 582 -13.24 -8.29 -0.28
N ASP A 583 -12.64 -8.45 0.90
CA ASP A 583 -12.66 -9.70 1.65
C ASP A 583 -13.21 -9.57 3.08
N GLY A 584 -13.16 -8.38 3.66
CA GLY A 584 -13.34 -8.14 5.10
C GLY A 584 -14.68 -7.53 5.51
N GLY A 585 -14.68 -7.06 6.75
CA GLY A 585 -15.85 -6.48 7.43
C GLY A 585 -16.60 -5.43 6.60
N PRO A 586 -15.93 -4.42 6.00
CA PRO A 586 -16.64 -3.39 5.22
C PRO A 586 -17.44 -3.93 4.04
N GLY A 587 -16.95 -4.96 3.34
CA GLY A 587 -17.68 -5.54 2.21
C GLY A 587 -18.80 -6.44 2.67
N ILE A 588 -18.57 -7.21 3.74
CA ILE A 588 -19.62 -8.02 4.39
C ILE A 588 -20.74 -7.10 4.91
N ALA A 589 -20.40 -5.89 5.37
CA ALA A 589 -21.37 -4.90 5.81
C ALA A 589 -22.35 -4.50 4.70
N LEU A 590 -21.93 -4.43 3.42
CA LEU A 590 -22.83 -4.10 2.31
C LEU A 590 -24.04 -5.04 2.23
N SER A 591 -23.83 -6.34 2.45
CA SER A 591 -24.92 -7.32 2.46
C SER A 591 -25.91 -7.05 3.60
N PHE A 592 -25.40 -6.71 4.79
CA PHE A 592 -26.24 -6.34 5.94
C PHE A 592 -26.96 -5.01 5.76
N ILE A 593 -26.29 -3.99 5.19
CA ILE A 593 -26.88 -2.69 4.88
C ILE A 593 -28.04 -2.86 3.89
N THR A 594 -27.82 -3.64 2.83
CA THR A 594 -28.84 -3.90 1.80
C THR A 594 -30.02 -4.68 2.38
N ALA A 595 -29.75 -5.68 3.21
CA ALA A 595 -30.79 -6.43 3.91
C ALA A 595 -31.61 -5.55 4.86
N TYR A 596 -30.97 -4.60 5.57
CA TYR A 596 -31.67 -3.62 6.38
C TYR A 596 -32.56 -2.71 5.51
N ALA A 597 -32.03 -2.18 4.40
CA ALA A 597 -32.78 -1.32 3.50
C ALA A 597 -34.03 -1.99 2.92
N ILE A 598 -33.99 -3.32 2.70
CA ILE A 598 -35.14 -4.09 2.19
C ILE A 598 -36.13 -4.45 3.31
N SER A 599 -35.64 -4.86 4.48
CA SER A 599 -36.48 -5.50 5.51
C SER A 599 -36.84 -4.63 6.70
N GLY A 600 -36.15 -3.50 6.92
CA GLY A 600 -36.24 -2.71 8.15
C GLY A 600 -35.68 -3.39 9.40
N ASN A 601 -35.09 -4.59 9.29
CA ASN A 601 -34.65 -5.35 10.46
C ASN A 601 -33.39 -4.75 11.12
N HIS A 602 -33.56 -4.19 12.32
CA HIS A 602 -32.50 -3.52 13.06
C HIS A 602 -31.30 -4.42 13.43
N LEU A 603 -31.46 -5.75 13.47
CA LEU A 603 -30.33 -6.67 13.65
C LEU A 603 -29.30 -6.50 12.53
N TYR A 604 -29.75 -6.30 11.28
CA TYR A 604 -28.84 -6.11 10.15
C TYR A 604 -28.14 -4.75 10.23
N LYS A 605 -28.83 -3.69 10.66
CA LYS A 605 -28.21 -2.37 10.93
C LYS A 605 -27.12 -2.47 12.01
N GLU A 606 -27.39 -3.21 13.08
CA GLU A 606 -26.41 -3.44 14.16
C GLU A 606 -25.19 -4.24 13.63
N CYS A 607 -25.43 -5.31 12.87
CA CYS A 607 -24.35 -6.11 12.28
C CYS A 607 -23.49 -5.30 11.32
N ALA A 608 -24.10 -4.50 10.45
CA ALA A 608 -23.40 -3.58 9.55
C ALA A 608 -22.54 -2.58 10.32
N THR A 609 -23.11 -1.93 11.34
CA THR A 609 -22.43 -0.95 12.19
C THR A 609 -21.19 -1.56 12.85
N LYS A 610 -21.34 -2.71 13.50
CA LYS A 610 -20.22 -3.40 14.15
C LYS A 610 -19.16 -3.89 13.15
N ALA A 611 -19.55 -4.27 11.93
CA ALA A 611 -18.59 -4.67 10.89
C ALA A 611 -17.76 -3.49 10.38
N LEU A 612 -18.36 -2.30 10.29
CA LEU A 612 -17.72 -1.06 9.82
C LEU A 612 -16.84 -0.38 10.88
N GLN A 613 -17.13 -0.59 12.17
CA GLN A 613 -16.35 -0.09 13.31
C GLN A 613 -14.99 -0.78 13.51
N ILE A 614 -14.61 -1.73 12.62
CA ILE A 614 -13.28 -2.34 12.63
C ILE A 614 -12.14 -1.32 12.45
N HIS A 615 -12.44 -0.17 11.85
CA HIS A 615 -11.50 0.95 11.69
C HIS A 615 -11.81 2.09 12.66
N ASP A 616 -10.77 2.70 13.20
CA ASP A 616 -10.91 3.92 14.01
C ASP A 616 -11.57 5.05 13.18
N LYS A 617 -12.33 5.94 13.85
CA LYS A 617 -13.04 7.07 13.20
C LYS A 617 -12.09 7.93 12.36
N TYR A 618 -10.87 8.13 12.85
CA TYR A 618 -9.82 8.94 12.19
C TYR A 618 -8.73 8.05 11.59
N ILE A 619 -9.12 7.12 10.71
CA ILE A 619 -8.19 6.20 10.05
C ILE A 619 -7.13 6.96 9.22
N LEU A 620 -5.86 6.58 9.37
CA LEU A 620 -4.78 6.95 8.46
C LEU A 620 -4.18 5.71 7.84
N HIS A 621 -4.00 5.71 6.53
CA HIS A 621 -3.40 4.59 5.81
C HIS A 621 -2.75 5.06 4.53
N SER A 622 -1.65 4.41 4.15
CA SER A 622 -0.87 4.80 2.95
C SER A 622 -1.35 4.14 1.66
N ASN A 623 -2.23 3.14 1.75
CA ASN A 623 -2.93 2.59 0.60
C ASN A 623 -4.25 3.34 0.38
N LEU A 624 -4.29 4.14 -0.68
CA LEU A 624 -5.43 4.96 -1.09
C LEU A 624 -6.37 4.25 -2.07
N SER A 625 -6.04 3.01 -2.46
CA SER A 625 -6.70 2.32 -3.57
C SER A 625 -8.18 2.06 -3.33
N GLN A 626 -8.91 1.80 -4.42
CA GLN A 626 -10.27 1.32 -4.32
C GLN A 626 -10.30 -0.09 -3.76
N TYR A 627 -9.46 -1.02 -4.24
CA TYR A 627 -9.56 -2.44 -3.90
C TYR A 627 -9.35 -2.78 -2.42
N GLN A 628 -8.28 -2.26 -1.81
CA GLN A 628 -7.88 -2.58 -0.44
C GLN A 628 -7.34 -1.34 0.30
N GLY A 629 -7.98 -0.20 0.06
CA GLY A 629 -7.52 1.09 0.56
C GLY A 629 -8.65 2.02 1.00
N LEU A 630 -8.25 3.25 1.25
CA LEU A 630 -9.11 4.28 1.82
C LEU A 630 -10.28 4.67 0.92
N SER A 631 -10.09 4.80 -0.40
CA SER A 631 -11.17 5.18 -1.32
C SER A 631 -12.29 4.16 -1.29
N GLY A 632 -11.97 2.87 -1.40
CA GLY A 632 -12.99 1.82 -1.33
C GLY A 632 -13.70 1.76 0.01
N LEU A 633 -13.01 2.05 1.13
CA LEU A 633 -13.66 2.14 2.45
C LEU A 633 -14.61 3.34 2.52
N GLY A 634 -14.19 4.50 2.02
CA GLY A 634 -15.00 5.71 1.98
C GLY A 634 -16.29 5.52 1.19
N GLU A 635 -16.24 4.74 0.11
CA GLU A 635 -17.41 4.35 -0.69
C GLU A 635 -18.43 3.54 0.13
N ILE A 636 -17.95 2.60 0.94
CA ILE A 636 -18.84 1.83 1.82
C ILE A 636 -19.46 2.75 2.87
N TYR A 637 -18.70 3.68 3.43
CA TYR A 637 -19.22 4.65 4.40
C TYR A 637 -20.26 5.57 3.78
N LEU A 638 -20.08 6.05 2.55
CA LEU A 638 -21.11 6.79 1.85
C LEU A 638 -22.37 5.93 1.65
N THR A 639 -22.25 4.65 1.26
CA THR A 639 -23.42 3.76 1.17
C THR A 639 -24.10 3.56 2.53
N ALA A 640 -23.34 3.39 3.60
CA ALA A 640 -23.87 3.26 4.95
C ALA A 640 -24.59 4.53 5.41
N PHE A 641 -24.06 5.72 5.09
CA PHE A 641 -24.72 7.00 5.37
C PHE A 641 -26.12 7.06 4.75
N HIS A 642 -26.24 6.78 3.45
CA HIS A 642 -27.53 6.85 2.74
C HIS A 642 -28.54 5.81 3.23
N LEU A 643 -28.10 4.57 3.42
CA LEU A 643 -29.02 3.45 3.68
C LEU A 643 -29.28 3.19 5.17
N LEU A 644 -28.36 3.59 6.07
CA LEU A 644 -28.56 3.49 7.52
C LEU A 644 -29.08 4.79 8.14
N ASN A 645 -29.04 5.91 7.40
CA ASN A 645 -29.39 7.25 7.84
C ASN A 645 -28.65 7.64 9.15
N ASP A 646 -27.32 7.59 9.10
CA ASP A 646 -26.46 7.84 10.26
C ASP A 646 -25.25 8.69 9.86
N GLN A 647 -25.18 9.89 10.45
CA GLN A 647 -24.19 10.92 10.17
C GLN A 647 -22.75 10.49 10.49
N GLU A 648 -22.55 9.51 11.38
CA GLU A 648 -21.21 9.00 11.69
C GLU A 648 -20.48 8.52 10.42
N TRP A 649 -21.21 7.93 9.48
CA TRP A 649 -20.60 7.40 8.26
C TRP A 649 -20.18 8.50 7.28
N LEU A 650 -20.95 9.58 7.19
CA LEU A 650 -20.54 10.74 6.40
C LEU A 650 -19.31 11.42 7.01
N ASP A 651 -19.25 11.57 8.34
CA ASP A 651 -18.06 12.09 9.03
C ASP A 651 -16.80 11.25 8.73
N ARG A 652 -16.93 9.93 8.73
CA ARG A 652 -15.83 9.00 8.43
C ARG A 652 -15.41 9.07 6.96
N ALA A 653 -16.36 9.17 6.03
CA ALA A 653 -16.07 9.40 4.62
C ALA A 653 -15.39 10.76 4.39
N ALA A 654 -15.86 11.82 5.06
CA ALA A 654 -15.26 13.14 5.02
C ALA A 654 -13.81 13.11 5.50
N TRP A 655 -13.52 12.42 6.61
CA TRP A 655 -12.16 12.23 7.09
C TRP A 655 -11.28 11.56 6.03
N ILE A 656 -11.76 10.49 5.39
CA ILE A 656 -11.05 9.80 4.31
C ILE A 656 -10.75 10.76 3.13
N ALA A 657 -11.71 11.58 2.72
CA ALA A 657 -11.51 12.58 1.67
C ALA A 657 -10.40 13.58 2.06
N GLN A 658 -10.38 14.05 3.30
CA GLN A 658 -9.31 14.93 3.79
C GLN A 658 -7.94 14.25 3.79
N VAL A 659 -7.86 12.97 4.20
CA VAL A 659 -6.60 12.20 4.14
C VAL A 659 -6.09 12.10 2.70
N ILE A 660 -6.98 11.79 1.76
CA ILE A 660 -6.62 11.70 0.33
C ILE A 660 -6.10 13.06 -0.16
N MET A 661 -6.79 14.15 0.13
CA MET A 661 -6.39 15.49 -0.30
C MET A 661 -5.04 15.92 0.29
N HIS A 662 -4.77 15.60 1.55
CA HIS A 662 -3.46 15.82 2.19
C HIS A 662 -2.36 14.91 1.65
N LEU A 663 -2.66 13.82 0.94
CA LEU A 663 -1.67 12.94 0.32
C LEU A 663 -1.52 13.14 -1.19
N LYS A 664 -2.24 14.13 -1.74
CA LYS A 664 -2.12 14.57 -3.14
C LYS A 664 -0.72 15.08 -3.41
N LYS A 665 -0.12 14.70 -4.53
CA LYS A 665 1.11 15.27 -5.09
C LYS A 665 0.78 16.13 -6.31
N GLU A 666 1.67 17.06 -6.64
CA GLU A 666 1.49 17.96 -7.78
C GLU A 666 2.66 17.76 -8.76
N ASN A 667 2.35 17.50 -10.02
CA ASN A 667 3.32 17.54 -11.11
C ASN A 667 3.21 18.90 -11.81
N THR A 668 4.33 19.62 -11.95
CA THR A 668 4.36 20.99 -12.50
C THR A 668 3.80 21.13 -13.90
N ARG A 669 3.78 20.05 -14.71
CA ARG A 669 3.25 20.05 -16.08
C ARG A 669 1.92 19.33 -16.21
N CYS A 670 1.72 18.25 -15.46
CA CYS A 670 0.61 17.33 -15.66
C CYS A 670 -0.54 17.53 -14.67
N GLY A 671 -0.31 18.21 -13.55
CA GLY A 671 -1.31 18.44 -12.50
C GLY A 671 -1.27 17.42 -11.35
N PRO A 672 -2.37 17.31 -10.58
CA PRO A 672 -2.42 16.57 -9.33
C PRO A 672 -2.58 15.06 -9.52
N TYR A 673 -1.88 14.29 -8.69
CA TYR A 673 -1.92 12.84 -8.69
C TYR A 673 -1.70 12.25 -7.29
N TRP A 674 -1.95 10.96 -7.16
CA TRP A 674 -1.66 10.18 -5.97
C TRP A 674 -0.77 8.99 -6.28
N LEU A 675 0.08 8.64 -5.32
CA LEU A 675 0.80 7.37 -5.30
C LEU A 675 0.02 6.39 -4.43
N VAL A 676 -0.39 5.29 -5.04
CA VAL A 676 -1.24 4.29 -4.39
C VAL A 676 -0.39 3.09 -3.96
N GLY A 677 -0.69 2.53 -2.79
CA GLY A 677 0.07 1.38 -2.27
C GLY A 677 1.57 1.67 -2.20
N ASN A 678 2.41 0.78 -2.71
CA ASN A 678 3.87 0.98 -2.77
C ASN A 678 4.34 1.26 -4.20
N GLU A 679 3.48 1.83 -5.05
CA GLU A 679 3.84 2.11 -6.43
C GLU A 679 4.88 3.24 -6.50
N PRO A 680 5.93 3.09 -7.31
CA PRO A 680 6.97 4.12 -7.45
C PRO A 680 6.49 5.31 -8.30
N GLN A 681 5.44 5.14 -9.10
CA GLN A 681 4.89 6.17 -9.99
C GLN A 681 3.34 6.06 -10.02
N PRO A 682 2.61 7.11 -10.40
CA PRO A 682 1.16 7.06 -10.48
C PRO A 682 0.68 6.22 -11.67
N VAL A 683 -0.48 5.58 -11.50
CA VAL A 683 -1.21 4.88 -12.56
C VAL A 683 -2.68 5.30 -12.57
N ALA A 684 -3.33 5.22 -13.73
CA ALA A 684 -4.71 5.67 -13.90
C ALA A 684 -5.76 4.64 -13.45
N ASN A 685 -5.43 3.35 -13.41
CA ASN A 685 -6.43 2.28 -13.27
C ASN A 685 -7.40 2.41 -12.07
N PHE A 686 -8.55 1.73 -12.14
CA PHE A 686 -9.65 1.94 -11.20
C PHE A 686 -9.40 1.34 -9.80
N MET A 687 -8.96 0.08 -9.74
CA MET A 687 -8.86 -0.64 -8.47
C MET A 687 -7.59 -0.33 -7.68
N GLY A 688 -6.50 -0.01 -8.39
CA GLY A 688 -5.18 0.26 -7.83
C GLY A 688 -4.69 1.69 -8.01
N GLY A 689 -5.37 2.54 -8.80
CA GLY A 689 -4.84 3.82 -9.22
C GLY A 689 -5.75 5.03 -8.95
N ASN A 690 -5.50 6.08 -9.72
CA ASN A 690 -6.07 7.42 -9.51
C ASN A 690 -7.56 7.50 -9.86
N CYS A 691 -8.08 6.69 -10.79
CA CYS A 691 -9.51 6.71 -11.12
C CYS A 691 -10.42 6.23 -9.98
N GLY A 692 -9.95 5.29 -9.15
CA GLY A 692 -10.70 4.88 -7.96
C GLY A 692 -10.80 5.99 -6.92
N ILE A 693 -9.71 6.72 -6.71
CA ILE A 693 -9.68 7.92 -5.85
C ILE A 693 -10.62 8.99 -6.40
N LEU A 694 -10.54 9.26 -7.71
CA LEU A 694 -11.40 10.23 -8.38
C LEU A 694 -12.87 9.90 -8.19
N HIS A 695 -13.26 8.63 -8.38
CA HIS A 695 -14.63 8.18 -8.20
C HIS A 695 -15.12 8.44 -6.76
N PHE A 696 -14.33 8.06 -5.76
CA PHE A 696 -14.68 8.31 -4.37
C PHE A 696 -14.83 9.79 -4.06
N LEU A 697 -13.89 10.65 -4.49
CA LEU A 697 -13.97 12.09 -4.25
C LEU A 697 -15.17 12.73 -4.96
N MET A 698 -15.47 12.31 -6.19
CA MET A 698 -16.68 12.75 -6.90
C MET A 698 -17.94 12.36 -6.14
N ARG A 699 -18.04 11.11 -5.69
CA ARG A 699 -19.20 10.65 -4.92
C ARG A 699 -19.30 11.34 -3.57
N TYR A 700 -18.19 11.63 -2.89
CA TYR A 700 -18.20 12.43 -1.68
C TYR A 700 -18.76 13.84 -1.92
N CYS A 701 -18.42 14.47 -3.04
CA CYS A 701 -18.93 15.81 -3.40
C CYS A 701 -20.36 15.80 -3.96
N TYR A 702 -20.81 14.67 -4.49
CA TYR A 702 -22.14 14.46 -5.09
C TYR A 702 -22.77 13.15 -4.60
N PRO A 703 -23.05 13.03 -3.29
CA PRO A 703 -23.48 11.77 -2.67
C PRO A 703 -24.74 11.18 -3.29
N ASP A 704 -25.68 12.01 -3.72
CA ASP A 704 -26.96 11.59 -4.31
C ASP A 704 -26.89 11.29 -5.83
N LYS A 705 -25.77 11.60 -6.50
CA LYS A 705 -25.65 11.46 -7.96
C LYS A 705 -24.85 10.24 -8.40
N LEU A 706 -24.07 9.64 -7.50
CA LEU A 706 -23.22 8.49 -7.82
C LEU A 706 -23.45 7.34 -6.84
N SER A 707 -23.63 6.15 -7.40
CA SER A 707 -23.72 4.89 -6.65
C SER A 707 -22.33 4.29 -6.39
N LEU A 708 -22.32 3.17 -5.67
CA LEU A 708 -21.12 2.34 -5.54
C LEU A 708 -20.69 1.82 -6.95
N PRO A 709 -19.39 1.74 -7.26
CA PRO A 709 -18.94 1.33 -8.60
C PRO A 709 -19.46 -0.01 -9.05
N LEU A 710 -19.89 -0.09 -10.32
CA LEU A 710 -20.46 -1.29 -10.95
C LEU A 710 -21.62 -1.93 -10.17
N ILE A 711 -22.32 -1.13 -9.38
CA ILE A 711 -23.50 -1.54 -8.62
C ILE A 711 -24.61 -0.53 -8.89
N THR A 712 -25.84 -1.02 -8.99
CA THR A 712 -27.02 -0.19 -9.23
C THR A 712 -27.28 0.72 -8.02
N GLY A 713 -27.48 2.01 -8.29
CA GLY A 713 -27.87 3.00 -7.29
C GLY A 713 -29.32 2.86 -6.84
#